data_AF-A0A8C1NRY0-F1
#
_entry.id   AF-A0A8C1NRY0-F1
#
_cell.length_a   1.000
_cell.length_b   1.000
_cell.length_c   1.000
_cell.angle_alpha   90.00
_cell.angle_beta   90.00
_cell.angle_gamma   90.00
#
_symmetry.space_group_name_H-M   'P 1'
#
loop_
_entity.id
_entity.type
_entity.pdbx_description
1 polymer ?
#
loop_
_entity_poly.entity_id
_entity_poly.type
_entity_poly.pdbx_seq_one_letter_code
_entity_poly.pdbx_strand_id
1 'polypeptide(L)'
;MIFHRCLKCADAPCQKSCPTNLDIKSFITSISNKAILSNNPLGLTCGMVCPTSDLCVGGCNLYASEEGPMNIGGLQQFATEVFSKMGIPQIRNPELPPAHKMPESYDNITIFERQKYIGGLSTAEIPQFRLPYEVVQIEIDLMKDLGVKVVLEKGLGQNGMTLTSLKEKGFQVVFVGIVLPQANRDKIFEGLTIEQGFYTSKDFLPLFAKASMCNCRSQLPKLHGNVIVLGAGDTAFDCVTSALRCGARRVFVVFRKGFNNIRAVPEEVKKKKSEKCEFLPFLSAREIIKKDGRVVGLCFCRTELGWLMRMKKALEPVKLNAWGTPEVNSETMQTSEPWVFAGGDIAGLANTTVESVNDGKQASWHIHKYIQSLHGNTVSTTPKLPLFHCAIDTVNISMEMCGIKFPNPFGLASTPPTTSTPMIRRAFEQGWGFALTKTFGLDKDLVTNVSPRIMRGTTSGHIFGPGQGSFLNIELISEKTAAYWCKSVAELKANFPQNIIIASIMCGYNQADWTELAKMAEESKADALELNLSFPHGMGERGMGLACGQDPELVRNICRWVRKATTIPFFANVTNIVDIARAAYGGGADGVTATNTVSGLALKADATPWPGIGRGARTTYGGVSGNAIRPIALCAVSAIAKALPGFPILATGGIDSAESGLQFLHAGASVLQVCSAVQNQDFTVIEDYSLGLKALLYLKSIEELHNWDGQSPPTIRHQKGKPVPCVEELVGKVSISMASHFKKQNSLWRDQVVLDVIARALKHIGVYQKLDNTEQVKALVDPEMCINYGKCFMTCNDSGYQAIKFDPETHLPVIMDSCTGCTLCLSVCPIIDCIKMVTRTTPYVPKRGLPVNPVC
;
A
#
# COMPACT_ATOMS: atom_id res chain seq x y z
N MET A 1 -1.26 10.61 -3.20
CA MET A 1 -2.56 11.22 -3.60
C MET A 1 -3.39 10.35 -4.56
N ILE A 2 -2.82 9.70 -5.59
CA ILE A 2 -3.60 8.86 -6.54
C ILE A 2 -4.38 7.72 -5.85
N PHE A 3 -3.79 7.05 -4.85
CA PHE A 3 -4.41 5.90 -4.17
C PHE A 3 -5.73 6.20 -3.45
N HIS A 4 -5.96 7.44 -3.00
CA HIS A 4 -7.23 7.84 -2.38
C HIS A 4 -8.40 7.82 -3.36
N ARG A 5 -8.14 7.96 -4.67
CA ARG A 5 -9.15 7.88 -5.72
C ARG A 5 -9.71 6.48 -5.92
N CYS A 6 -8.92 5.44 -5.60
CA CYS A 6 -9.35 4.06 -5.76
C CYS A 6 -10.57 3.75 -4.88
N LEU A 7 -11.62 3.20 -5.51
CA LEU A 7 -12.88 2.82 -4.87
C LEU A 7 -12.77 1.61 -3.92
N LYS A 8 -11.65 0.86 -3.97
CA LYS A 8 -11.40 -0.31 -3.12
C LYS A 8 -12.55 -1.33 -3.19
N CYS A 9 -12.94 -1.64 -4.43
CA CYS A 9 -14.11 -2.44 -4.76
C CYS A 9 -14.09 -3.81 -4.08
N ALA A 10 -15.23 -4.25 -3.54
CA ALA A 10 -15.44 -5.66 -3.22
C ALA A 10 -15.39 -6.51 -4.50
N ASP A 11 -14.91 -7.75 -4.39
CA ASP A 11 -14.83 -8.70 -5.50
C ASP A 11 -14.21 -8.09 -6.77
N ALA A 12 -13.08 -7.40 -6.57
CA ALA A 12 -12.57 -6.41 -7.49
C ALA A 12 -12.29 -7.00 -8.89
N PRO A 13 -12.90 -6.49 -9.97
CA PRO A 13 -12.65 -7.00 -11.32
C PRO A 13 -11.20 -6.83 -11.75
N CYS A 14 -10.53 -5.78 -11.30
CA CYS A 14 -9.09 -5.60 -11.53
C CYS A 14 -8.23 -6.75 -10.96
N GLN A 15 -8.61 -7.34 -9.82
CA GLN A 15 -7.92 -8.50 -9.25
C GLN A 15 -8.16 -9.74 -10.10
N LYS A 16 -9.41 -9.96 -10.55
CA LYS A 16 -9.77 -11.07 -11.45
C LYS A 16 -9.04 -11.00 -12.80
N SER A 17 -8.77 -9.79 -13.27
CA SER A 17 -8.00 -9.53 -14.50
C SER A 17 -6.48 -9.53 -14.28
N CYS A 18 -6.00 -9.77 -13.05
CA CYS A 18 -4.58 -9.90 -12.76
C CYS A 18 -4.19 -11.40 -12.79
N PRO A 19 -3.24 -11.83 -13.64
CA PRO A 19 -2.87 -13.24 -13.74
C PRO A 19 -2.41 -13.89 -12.43
N THR A 20 -1.71 -13.14 -11.57
CA THR A 20 -1.28 -13.62 -10.24
C THR A 20 -2.36 -13.50 -9.16
N ASN A 21 -3.57 -13.06 -9.52
CA ASN A 21 -4.71 -12.80 -8.62
C ASN A 21 -4.36 -11.88 -7.43
N LEU A 22 -3.56 -10.85 -7.71
CA LEU A 22 -3.06 -9.91 -6.72
C LEU A 22 -4.23 -9.19 -6.04
N ASP A 23 -4.23 -9.09 -4.70
CA ASP A 23 -5.27 -8.35 -3.97
C ASP A 23 -5.06 -6.83 -4.11
N ILE A 24 -5.60 -6.30 -5.21
CA ILE A 24 -5.47 -4.89 -5.60
C ILE A 24 -6.16 -3.97 -4.61
N LYS A 25 -7.29 -4.40 -4.04
CA LYS A 25 -8.02 -3.63 -3.02
C LYS A 25 -7.13 -3.43 -1.79
N SER A 26 -6.60 -4.51 -1.24
CA SER A 26 -5.87 -4.46 0.03
C SER A 26 -4.53 -3.76 -0.11
N PHE A 27 -3.77 -4.00 -1.20
CA PHE A 27 -2.51 -3.30 -1.37
C PHE A 27 -2.72 -1.80 -1.64
N ILE A 28 -3.74 -1.37 -2.41
CA ILE A 28 -3.96 0.07 -2.63
C ILE A 28 -4.49 0.77 -1.37
N THR A 29 -5.25 0.06 -0.53
CA THR A 29 -5.70 0.58 0.77
C THR A 29 -4.53 0.98 1.66
N SER A 30 -3.48 0.15 1.65
CA SER A 30 -2.36 0.21 2.59
C SER A 30 -1.07 0.75 1.96
N ILE A 31 -1.02 0.82 0.62
CA ILE A 31 0.22 0.78 -0.18
C ILE A 31 1.11 -0.39 0.33
N SER A 32 0.50 -1.57 0.53
CA SER A 32 1.14 -2.70 1.21
C SER A 32 1.97 -3.58 0.28
N ASN A 33 3.25 -3.70 0.61
CA ASN A 33 4.20 -4.57 -0.08
C ASN A 33 3.97 -6.04 0.19
N LYS A 34 3.51 -6.38 1.39
CA LYS A 34 3.19 -7.77 1.76
C LYS A 34 2.07 -8.32 0.88
N ALA A 35 1.01 -7.54 0.64
CA ALA A 35 -0.09 -7.95 -0.22
C ALA A 35 0.35 -8.20 -1.69
N ILE A 36 1.32 -7.41 -2.17
CA ILE A 36 1.89 -7.56 -3.51
C ILE A 36 2.77 -8.81 -3.59
N LEU A 37 3.81 -8.87 -2.75
CA LEU A 37 4.84 -9.92 -2.82
C LEU A 37 4.33 -11.30 -2.43
N SER A 38 3.25 -11.38 -1.63
CA SER A 38 2.59 -12.66 -1.31
C SER A 38 1.97 -13.35 -2.52
N ASN A 39 1.57 -12.57 -3.54
CA ASN A 39 0.95 -13.12 -4.75
C ASN A 39 1.86 -13.08 -5.96
N ASN A 40 2.80 -12.14 -5.98
CA ASN A 40 3.72 -11.92 -7.09
C ASN A 40 5.14 -11.62 -6.56
N PRO A 41 6.06 -12.60 -6.57
CA PRO A 41 7.44 -12.41 -6.12
C PRO A 41 8.26 -11.45 -7.00
N LEU A 42 7.79 -11.14 -8.22
CA LEU A 42 8.37 -10.12 -9.10
C LEU A 42 7.50 -8.85 -9.11
N GLY A 43 7.08 -8.44 -7.91
CA GLY A 43 6.12 -7.35 -7.71
C GLY A 43 6.60 -6.01 -8.25
N LEU A 44 7.87 -5.68 -8.10
CA LEU A 44 8.44 -4.40 -8.56
C LEU A 44 8.62 -4.41 -10.08
N THR A 45 9.19 -5.49 -10.64
CA THR A 45 9.29 -5.66 -12.09
C THR A 45 7.91 -5.55 -12.74
N CYS A 46 6.92 -6.29 -12.25
CA CYS A 46 5.56 -6.28 -12.81
C CYS A 46 4.88 -4.92 -12.67
N GLY A 47 5.13 -4.16 -11.60
CA GLY A 47 4.63 -2.80 -11.44
C GLY A 47 5.11 -1.86 -12.56
N MET A 48 6.32 -2.08 -13.08
CA MET A 48 6.93 -1.26 -14.13
C MET A 48 6.57 -1.71 -15.56
N VAL A 49 6.45 -3.01 -15.81
CA VAL A 49 6.38 -3.55 -17.18
C VAL A 49 5.04 -4.16 -17.58
N CYS A 50 4.13 -4.40 -16.64
CA CYS A 50 2.85 -5.03 -16.97
C CYS A 50 2.07 -4.24 -18.02
N PRO A 51 1.50 -4.89 -19.05
CA PRO A 51 0.58 -4.29 -20.00
C PRO A 51 -0.80 -4.08 -19.35
N THR A 52 -0.89 -3.15 -18.40
CA THR A 52 -2.02 -3.11 -17.48
C THR A 52 -3.39 -2.88 -18.14
N SER A 53 -3.43 -2.19 -19.29
CA SER A 53 -4.66 -1.93 -20.05
C SER A 53 -5.37 -3.22 -20.48
N ASP A 54 -4.61 -4.27 -20.74
CA ASP A 54 -5.11 -5.56 -21.20
C ASP A 54 -5.27 -6.54 -20.02
N LEU A 55 -4.95 -6.07 -18.80
CA LEU A 55 -4.98 -6.82 -17.55
C LEU A 55 -5.83 -6.06 -16.50
N CYS A 56 -5.27 -5.82 -15.32
CA CYS A 56 -5.95 -5.24 -14.17
C CYS A 56 -6.60 -3.87 -14.41
N VAL A 57 -5.99 -2.99 -15.20
CA VAL A 57 -6.53 -1.64 -15.48
C VAL A 57 -7.68 -1.71 -16.47
N GLY A 58 -7.64 -2.64 -17.43
CA GLY A 58 -8.76 -2.91 -18.35
C GLY A 58 -10.04 -3.34 -17.64
N GLY A 59 -9.92 -4.04 -16.51
CA GLY A 59 -11.04 -4.44 -15.65
C GLY A 59 -11.42 -3.42 -14.57
N CYS A 60 -10.83 -2.22 -14.52
CA CYS A 60 -11.05 -1.29 -13.40
C CYS A 60 -12.44 -0.62 -13.48
N ASN A 61 -13.23 -0.66 -12.41
CA ASN A 61 -14.55 0.00 -12.36
C ASN A 61 -14.51 1.52 -12.61
N LEU A 62 -13.41 2.19 -12.26
CA LEU A 62 -13.25 3.62 -12.52
C LEU A 62 -13.08 3.97 -14.01
N TYR A 63 -12.92 2.98 -14.88
CA TYR A 63 -13.05 3.18 -16.32
C TYR A 63 -14.41 3.76 -16.71
N ALA A 64 -15.46 3.53 -15.90
CA ALA A 64 -16.79 4.09 -16.09
C ALA A 64 -16.93 5.57 -15.66
N SER A 65 -15.84 6.21 -15.23
CA SER A 65 -15.81 7.64 -14.86
C SER A 65 -14.93 8.44 -15.82
N GLU A 66 -15.19 9.72 -15.98
CA GLU A 66 -14.45 10.63 -16.87
C GLU A 66 -12.97 10.76 -16.48
N GLU A 67 -12.65 10.61 -15.18
CA GLU A 67 -11.28 10.59 -14.69
C GLU A 67 -10.50 9.32 -15.08
N GLY A 68 -11.21 8.28 -15.55
CA GLY A 68 -10.63 7.04 -16.05
C GLY A 68 -10.11 6.09 -14.97
N PRO A 69 -9.55 4.93 -15.36
CA PRO A 69 -9.16 3.87 -14.44
C PRO A 69 -7.94 4.22 -13.58
N MET A 70 -7.71 3.44 -12.53
CA MET A 70 -6.55 3.61 -11.64
C MET A 70 -5.22 3.29 -12.33
N ASN A 71 -4.14 4.02 -12.01
CA ASN A 71 -2.78 3.61 -12.38
C ASN A 71 -2.27 2.53 -11.40
N ILE A 72 -2.73 1.29 -11.59
CA ILE A 72 -2.44 0.17 -10.68
C ILE A 72 -0.95 -0.19 -10.71
N GLY A 73 -0.34 -0.28 -11.91
CA GLY A 73 1.08 -0.60 -12.06
C GLY A 73 1.99 0.40 -11.35
N GLY A 74 1.75 1.71 -11.53
CA GLY A 74 2.53 2.75 -10.84
C GLY A 74 2.38 2.75 -9.32
N LEU A 75 1.21 2.38 -8.79
CA LEU A 75 1.01 2.23 -7.34
C LEU A 75 1.74 1.00 -6.78
N GLN A 76 1.72 -0.11 -7.53
CA GLN A 76 2.47 -1.32 -7.19
C GLN A 76 3.99 -1.05 -7.22
N GLN A 77 4.47 -0.35 -8.25
CA GLN A 77 5.86 0.12 -8.34
C GLN A 77 6.23 0.98 -7.14
N PHE A 78 5.46 2.03 -6.84
CA PHE A 78 5.75 2.94 -5.73
C PHE A 78 5.87 2.21 -4.39
N ALA A 79 4.91 1.32 -4.08
CA ALA A 79 4.94 0.54 -2.85
C ALA A 79 6.24 -0.27 -2.74
N THR A 80 6.54 -1.03 -3.78
CA THR A 80 7.64 -2.00 -3.77
C THR A 80 9.01 -1.33 -3.86
N GLU A 81 9.13 -0.18 -4.51
CA GLU A 81 10.33 0.67 -4.44
C GLU A 81 10.57 1.16 -3.01
N VAL A 82 9.53 1.60 -2.30
CA VAL A 82 9.65 2.04 -0.90
C VAL A 82 10.13 0.89 -0.01
N PHE A 83 9.55 -0.31 -0.15
CA PHE A 83 10.03 -1.50 0.59
C PHE A 83 11.47 -1.85 0.26
N SER A 84 11.85 -1.79 -1.02
CA SER A 84 13.22 -2.06 -1.45
C SER A 84 14.22 -1.10 -0.78
N LYS A 85 13.84 0.17 -0.63
CA LYS A 85 14.66 1.19 0.06
C LYS A 85 14.74 0.97 1.58
N MET A 86 13.83 0.21 2.18
CA MET A 86 13.93 -0.18 3.59
C MET A 86 15.03 -1.24 3.82
N GLY A 87 15.47 -1.94 2.76
CA GLY A 87 16.56 -2.92 2.85
C GLY A 87 16.24 -4.16 3.71
N ILE A 88 14.96 -4.53 3.83
CA ILE A 88 14.51 -5.60 4.72
C ILE A 88 14.53 -6.95 3.98
N PRO A 89 15.23 -7.97 4.51
CA PRO A 89 15.31 -9.27 3.85
C PRO A 89 13.98 -10.05 3.96
N GLN A 90 13.76 -10.92 2.99
CA GLN A 90 12.68 -11.90 3.07
C GLN A 90 13.03 -12.97 4.11
N ILE A 91 12.04 -13.43 4.88
CA ILE A 91 12.19 -14.56 5.79
C ILE A 91 11.19 -15.66 5.45
N ARG A 92 11.46 -16.87 5.95
CA ARG A 92 10.46 -17.95 5.93
C ARG A 92 9.31 -17.61 6.86
N ASN A 93 8.11 -18.12 6.56
CA ASN A 93 6.98 -18.00 7.47
C ASN A 93 7.37 -18.48 8.88
N PRO A 94 7.37 -17.60 9.90
CA PRO A 94 7.77 -17.95 11.27
C PRO A 94 6.89 -19.03 11.92
N GLU A 95 5.68 -19.26 11.41
CA GLU A 95 4.76 -20.28 11.91
C GLU A 95 5.09 -21.70 11.40
N LEU A 96 5.93 -21.81 10.37
CA LEU A 96 6.35 -23.11 9.85
C LEU A 96 7.51 -23.69 10.69
N PRO A 97 7.67 -25.02 10.74
CA PRO A 97 8.82 -25.64 11.38
C PRO A 97 10.14 -25.07 10.85
N PRO A 98 11.18 -24.96 11.71
CA PRO A 98 12.50 -24.56 11.28
C PRO A 98 13.00 -25.40 10.10
N ALA A 99 13.81 -24.78 9.24
CA ALA A 99 14.40 -25.36 8.03
C ALA A 99 14.89 -26.81 8.22
N HIS A 100 15.75 -27.02 9.23
CA HIS A 100 16.33 -28.33 9.57
C HIS A 100 15.33 -29.43 9.99
N LYS A 101 14.06 -29.08 10.25
CA LYS A 101 12.98 -30.04 10.56
C LYS A 101 12.06 -30.31 9.38
N MET A 102 12.24 -29.61 8.26
CA MET A 102 11.49 -29.82 7.03
C MET A 102 12.23 -30.84 6.14
N PRO A 103 11.52 -31.51 5.21
CA PRO A 103 12.18 -32.38 4.24
C PRO A 103 13.25 -31.61 3.46
N GLU A 104 14.38 -32.26 3.16
CA GLU A 104 15.52 -31.66 2.43
C GLU A 104 15.10 -31.00 1.10
N SER A 105 14.04 -31.51 0.47
CA SER A 105 13.47 -30.99 -0.77
C SER A 105 13.00 -29.52 -0.69
N TYR A 106 12.77 -28.97 0.51
CA TYR A 106 12.39 -27.57 0.70
C TYR A 106 13.58 -26.61 0.85
N ASP A 107 14.78 -27.13 1.15
CA ASP A 107 15.97 -26.32 1.45
C ASP A 107 17.08 -26.51 0.40
N ASN A 108 16.86 -27.34 -0.62
CA ASN A 108 17.83 -27.65 -1.66
C ASN A 108 17.34 -27.33 -3.07
N ILE A 109 16.92 -26.08 -3.30
CA ILE A 109 16.46 -25.59 -4.60
C ILE A 109 17.63 -24.94 -5.34
N THR A 110 17.88 -25.37 -6.58
CA THR A 110 18.95 -24.83 -7.43
C THR A 110 18.41 -24.44 -8.81
N ILE A 111 18.65 -23.20 -9.21
CA ILE A 111 18.40 -22.69 -10.55
C ILE A 111 19.68 -22.80 -11.38
N PHE A 112 19.59 -23.44 -12.53
CA PHE A 112 20.68 -23.53 -13.51
C PHE A 112 20.41 -22.55 -14.65
N GLU A 113 21.25 -21.53 -14.77
CA GLU A 113 21.14 -20.49 -15.80
C GLU A 113 22.28 -20.64 -16.82
N ARG A 114 21.93 -20.64 -18.11
CA ARG A 114 22.88 -20.81 -19.22
C ARG A 114 23.85 -19.63 -19.34
N GLN A 115 23.39 -18.42 -19.05
CA GLN A 115 24.15 -17.19 -19.24
C GLN A 115 25.01 -16.84 -18.02
N LYS A 116 25.85 -15.82 -18.18
CA LYS A 116 26.68 -15.21 -17.10
C LYS A 116 25.89 -14.24 -16.21
N TYR A 117 24.60 -14.09 -16.46
CA TYR A 117 23.68 -13.22 -15.74
C TYR A 117 22.39 -13.99 -15.48
N ILE A 118 21.64 -13.57 -14.46
CA ILE A 118 20.33 -14.09 -14.09
C ILE A 118 19.25 -13.02 -14.34
N GLY A 119 17.98 -13.42 -14.40
CA GLY A 119 16.84 -12.51 -14.59
C GLY A 119 16.19 -12.60 -15.97
N GLY A 120 16.65 -13.51 -16.83
CA GLY A 120 16.03 -13.81 -18.12
C GLY A 120 15.90 -12.56 -19.01
N LEU A 121 14.73 -12.39 -19.66
CA LEU A 121 14.44 -11.24 -20.52
C LEU A 121 14.45 -9.90 -19.79
N SER A 122 14.06 -9.88 -18.51
CA SER A 122 14.07 -8.68 -17.67
C SER A 122 15.47 -8.08 -17.55
N THR A 123 16.50 -8.91 -17.64
CA THR A 123 17.90 -8.48 -17.69
C THR A 123 18.42 -8.37 -19.13
N ALA A 124 18.11 -9.34 -19.98
CA ALA A 124 18.73 -9.43 -21.30
C ALA A 124 18.18 -8.46 -22.33
N GLU A 125 16.88 -8.11 -22.26
CA GLU A 125 16.18 -7.49 -23.38
C GLU A 125 15.32 -6.28 -23.01
N ILE A 126 14.66 -6.30 -21.84
CA ILE A 126 13.84 -5.15 -21.42
C ILE A 126 14.77 -3.94 -21.20
N PRO A 127 14.52 -2.81 -21.88
CA PRO A 127 15.44 -1.68 -21.81
C PRO A 127 15.51 -1.03 -20.42
N GLN A 128 16.69 -0.54 -20.05
CA GLN A 128 16.94 0.09 -18.73
C GLN A 128 16.04 1.28 -18.41
N PHE A 129 15.60 2.04 -19.42
CA PHE A 129 14.67 3.16 -19.23
C PHE A 129 13.21 2.74 -19.02
N ARG A 130 12.93 1.43 -19.04
CA ARG A 130 11.65 0.82 -18.64
C ARG A 130 11.80 0.00 -17.36
N LEU A 131 12.86 -0.80 -17.27
CA LEU A 131 13.14 -1.66 -16.13
C LEU A 131 14.62 -1.54 -15.74
N PRO A 132 14.94 -0.79 -14.69
CA PRO A 132 16.30 -0.73 -14.15
C PRO A 132 16.79 -2.11 -13.70
N TYR A 133 18.05 -2.45 -13.97
CA TYR A 133 18.63 -3.74 -13.58
C TYR A 133 18.60 -3.98 -12.07
N GLU A 134 18.81 -2.92 -11.29
CA GLU A 134 18.76 -2.96 -9.82
C GLU A 134 17.45 -3.54 -9.30
N VAL A 135 16.33 -3.30 -9.98
CA VAL A 135 15.01 -3.87 -9.63
C VAL A 135 15.05 -5.39 -9.70
N VAL A 136 15.58 -5.92 -10.80
CA VAL A 136 15.68 -7.38 -11.00
C VAL A 136 16.60 -8.00 -9.97
N GLN A 137 17.70 -7.30 -9.63
CA GLN A 137 18.65 -7.76 -8.63
C GLN A 137 18.03 -7.85 -7.23
N ILE A 138 17.25 -6.84 -6.82
CA ILE A 138 16.53 -6.82 -5.54
C ILE A 138 15.60 -8.05 -5.40
N GLU A 139 14.80 -8.33 -6.42
CA GLU A 139 13.86 -9.45 -6.39
C GLU A 139 14.57 -10.82 -6.36
N ILE A 140 15.72 -10.93 -7.03
CA ILE A 140 16.58 -12.12 -6.96
C ILE A 140 17.17 -12.29 -5.56
N ASP A 141 17.54 -11.20 -4.89
CA ASP A 141 18.14 -11.26 -3.56
C ASP A 141 17.11 -11.64 -2.49
N LEU A 142 15.85 -11.18 -2.62
CA LEU A 142 14.73 -11.67 -1.78
C LEU A 142 14.53 -13.19 -1.94
N MET A 143 14.59 -13.71 -3.17
CA MET A 143 14.54 -15.16 -3.42
C MET A 143 15.73 -15.89 -2.78
N LYS A 144 16.94 -15.33 -2.86
CA LYS A 144 18.15 -15.93 -2.25
C LYS A 144 18.13 -15.89 -0.73
N ASP A 145 17.46 -14.92 -0.10
CA ASP A 145 17.29 -14.90 1.36
C ASP A 145 16.51 -16.13 1.87
N LEU A 146 15.71 -16.78 1.02
CA LEU A 146 15.08 -18.07 1.31
C LEU A 146 15.99 -19.29 1.12
N GLY A 147 17.24 -19.10 0.67
CA GLY A 147 18.24 -20.17 0.48
C GLY A 147 18.30 -20.75 -0.94
N VAL A 148 17.59 -20.17 -1.91
CA VAL A 148 17.63 -20.63 -3.31
C VAL A 148 19.02 -20.40 -3.92
N LYS A 149 19.60 -21.46 -4.48
CA LYS A 149 20.94 -21.44 -5.11
C LYS A 149 20.82 -21.12 -6.59
N VAL A 150 21.80 -20.39 -7.12
CA VAL A 150 21.90 -20.06 -8.55
C VAL A 150 23.26 -20.49 -9.07
N VAL A 151 23.27 -21.29 -10.13
CA VAL A 151 24.47 -21.72 -10.84
C VAL A 151 24.42 -21.20 -12.27
N LEU A 152 25.28 -20.22 -12.56
CA LEU A 152 25.41 -19.59 -13.87
C LEU A 152 26.25 -20.47 -14.81
N GLU A 153 26.21 -20.14 -16.11
CA GLU A 153 26.94 -20.84 -17.19
C GLU A 153 26.64 -22.34 -17.28
N LYS A 154 25.49 -22.77 -16.75
CA LYS A 154 25.00 -24.14 -16.82
C LYS A 154 23.52 -24.12 -17.17
N GLY A 155 23.17 -24.65 -18.32
CA GLY A 155 21.77 -24.68 -18.78
C GLY A 155 21.41 -25.94 -19.53
N LEU A 156 20.11 -26.09 -19.80
CA LEU A 156 19.57 -27.22 -20.55
C LEU A 156 20.08 -27.17 -22.01
N GLY A 157 20.63 -28.27 -22.51
CA GLY A 157 21.13 -28.39 -23.88
C GLY A 157 21.82 -29.73 -24.14
N GLN A 158 21.93 -30.12 -25.41
CA GLN A 158 22.51 -31.43 -25.81
C GLN A 158 23.95 -31.63 -25.35
N ASN A 159 24.76 -30.57 -25.36
CA ASN A 159 26.14 -30.59 -24.87
C ASN A 159 26.24 -30.02 -23.44
N GLY A 160 25.11 -29.82 -22.78
CA GLY A 160 24.98 -29.25 -21.44
C GLY A 160 24.21 -30.19 -20.53
N MET A 161 23.26 -29.64 -19.77
CA MET A 161 22.40 -30.46 -18.90
C MET A 161 21.22 -31.02 -19.69
N THR A 162 20.88 -32.28 -19.47
CA THR A 162 19.66 -32.91 -19.99
C THR A 162 18.75 -33.33 -18.83
N LEU A 163 17.46 -33.55 -19.10
CA LEU A 163 16.54 -34.06 -18.10
C LEU A 163 17.03 -35.40 -17.53
N THR A 164 17.49 -36.32 -18.38
CA THR A 164 18.07 -37.60 -17.96
C THR A 164 19.26 -37.41 -17.02
N SER A 165 20.20 -36.51 -17.35
CA SER A 165 21.37 -36.25 -16.50
C SER A 165 21.00 -35.65 -15.14
N LEU A 166 19.90 -34.90 -15.06
CA LEU A 166 19.38 -34.35 -13.80
C LEU A 166 18.76 -35.46 -12.95
N LYS A 167 17.98 -36.35 -13.57
CA LYS A 167 17.40 -37.51 -12.90
C LYS A 167 18.47 -38.43 -12.33
N GLU A 168 19.52 -38.72 -13.11
CA GLU A 168 20.67 -39.53 -12.70
C GLU A 168 21.46 -38.90 -11.54
N LYS A 169 21.50 -37.57 -11.46
CA LYS A 169 22.10 -36.82 -10.33
C LYS A 169 21.20 -36.78 -9.08
N GLY A 170 20.05 -37.44 -9.09
CA GLY A 170 19.16 -37.55 -7.94
C GLY A 170 18.16 -36.40 -7.78
N PHE A 171 17.99 -35.53 -8.78
CA PHE A 171 16.94 -34.51 -8.72
C PHE A 171 15.55 -35.17 -8.79
N GLN A 172 14.73 -34.96 -7.76
CA GLN A 172 13.39 -35.55 -7.67
C GLN A 172 12.38 -34.88 -8.62
N VAL A 173 12.55 -33.58 -8.88
CA VAL A 173 11.67 -32.77 -9.73
C VAL A 173 12.48 -31.75 -10.53
N VAL A 174 12.05 -31.47 -11.75
CA VAL A 174 12.59 -30.40 -12.60
C VAL A 174 11.47 -29.48 -13.07
N PHE A 175 11.66 -28.17 -12.89
CA PHE A 175 10.85 -27.14 -13.54
C PHE A 175 11.62 -26.54 -14.72
N VAL A 176 11.01 -26.55 -15.90
CA VAL A 176 11.57 -26.00 -17.13
C VAL A 176 10.97 -24.61 -17.37
N GLY A 177 11.72 -23.58 -16.97
CA GLY A 177 11.38 -22.17 -17.15
C GLY A 177 12.35 -21.43 -18.09
N ILE A 178 12.86 -22.11 -19.12
CA ILE A 178 13.72 -21.46 -20.12
C ILE A 178 12.88 -20.53 -20.99
N VAL A 179 13.45 -19.42 -21.45
CA VAL A 179 12.81 -18.55 -22.45
C VAL A 179 12.88 -19.23 -23.83
N LEU A 180 12.11 -18.75 -24.82
CA LEU A 180 12.39 -19.04 -26.23
C LEU A 180 13.76 -18.46 -26.63
N PRO A 181 14.82 -19.29 -26.77
CA PRO A 181 16.19 -18.79 -26.75
C PRO A 181 16.68 -18.32 -28.12
N GLN A 182 15.97 -18.67 -29.20
CA GLN A 182 16.34 -18.33 -30.57
C GLN A 182 15.41 -17.25 -31.12
N ALA A 183 15.96 -16.33 -31.90
CA ALA A 183 15.17 -15.37 -32.65
C ALA A 183 14.38 -16.09 -33.76
N ASN A 184 13.15 -15.64 -34.01
CA ASN A 184 12.43 -16.04 -35.21
C ASN A 184 13.06 -15.34 -36.42
N ARG A 185 13.76 -16.11 -37.26
CA ARG A 185 14.49 -15.61 -38.44
C ARG A 185 13.79 -16.06 -39.71
N ASP A 186 13.39 -15.09 -40.52
CA ASP A 186 12.89 -15.32 -41.87
C ASP A 186 14.04 -15.78 -42.79
N LYS A 187 13.74 -16.71 -43.70
CA LYS A 187 14.69 -17.26 -44.67
C LYS A 187 15.35 -16.19 -45.52
N ILE A 188 14.66 -15.10 -45.84
CA ILE A 188 15.25 -14.03 -46.66
C ILE A 188 16.47 -13.39 -45.99
N PHE A 189 16.50 -13.37 -44.65
CA PHE A 189 17.62 -12.80 -43.88
C PHE A 189 18.69 -13.83 -43.53
N GLU A 190 18.61 -15.06 -44.02
CA GLU A 190 19.60 -16.10 -43.75
C GLU A 190 20.98 -15.69 -44.29
N GLY A 191 22.04 -15.98 -43.52
CA GLY A 191 23.42 -15.58 -43.87
C GLY A 191 23.76 -14.08 -43.65
N LEU A 192 22.80 -13.21 -43.33
CA LEU A 192 23.12 -11.83 -42.96
C LEU A 192 23.81 -11.71 -41.59
N THR A 193 24.71 -10.74 -41.46
CA THR A 193 25.45 -10.50 -40.21
C THR A 193 25.35 -9.04 -39.72
N ILE A 194 25.83 -8.81 -38.50
CA ILE A 194 25.88 -7.49 -37.86
C ILE A 194 26.74 -6.51 -38.66
N GLU A 195 27.86 -6.98 -39.24
CA GLU A 195 28.77 -6.15 -40.05
C GLU A 195 28.09 -5.61 -41.32
N GLN A 196 27.06 -6.32 -41.79
CA GLN A 196 26.24 -5.95 -42.94
C GLN A 196 25.09 -5.01 -42.56
N GLY A 197 24.91 -4.70 -41.28
CA GLY A 197 23.85 -3.83 -40.76
C GLY A 197 22.55 -4.55 -40.38
N PHE A 198 22.57 -5.87 -40.25
CA PHE A 198 21.39 -6.67 -39.86
C PHE A 198 21.53 -7.19 -38.43
N TYR A 199 20.47 -7.03 -37.64
CA TYR A 199 20.36 -7.56 -36.30
C TYR A 199 19.01 -8.27 -36.14
N THR A 200 19.00 -9.40 -35.43
CA THR A 200 17.78 -9.88 -34.78
C THR A 200 17.60 -9.17 -33.43
N SER A 201 16.41 -9.22 -32.84
CA SER A 201 16.21 -8.65 -31.49
C SER A 201 17.08 -9.34 -30.43
N LYS A 202 17.34 -10.65 -30.59
CA LYS A 202 18.23 -11.44 -29.73
C LYS A 202 19.72 -11.10 -29.92
N ASP A 203 20.07 -10.36 -30.98
CA ASP A 203 21.41 -9.78 -31.14
C ASP A 203 21.46 -8.37 -30.56
N PHE A 204 20.50 -7.51 -30.96
CA PHE A 204 20.54 -6.07 -30.68
C PHE A 204 20.24 -5.71 -29.23
N LEU A 205 19.15 -6.23 -28.66
CA LEU A 205 18.72 -5.85 -27.31
C LEU A 205 19.71 -6.29 -26.23
N PRO A 206 20.31 -7.51 -26.26
CA PRO A 206 21.36 -7.87 -25.31
C PRO A 206 22.62 -7.00 -25.40
N LEU A 207 23.02 -6.58 -26.61
CA LEU A 207 24.14 -5.64 -26.77
C LEU A 207 23.81 -4.28 -26.15
N PHE A 208 22.60 -3.78 -26.37
CA PHE A 208 22.12 -2.53 -25.79
C PHE A 208 22.00 -2.62 -24.25
N ALA A 209 21.38 -3.68 -23.73
CA ALA A 209 21.20 -3.90 -22.29
C ALA A 209 22.56 -3.96 -21.59
N LYS A 210 23.50 -4.77 -22.10
CA LYS A 210 24.85 -4.88 -21.55
C LYS A 210 25.60 -3.54 -21.51
N ALA A 211 25.47 -2.72 -22.55
CA ALA A 211 26.10 -1.41 -22.61
C ALA A 211 25.40 -0.34 -21.74
N SER A 212 24.13 -0.54 -21.40
CA SER A 212 23.35 0.42 -20.58
C SER A 212 23.29 0.07 -19.09
N MET A 213 23.63 -1.16 -18.70
CA MET A 213 23.56 -1.64 -17.31
C MET A 213 24.77 -1.31 -16.43
N CYS A 214 25.95 -1.07 -17.02
CA CYS A 214 27.21 -1.12 -16.27
C CYS A 214 28.32 -0.28 -16.92
N ASN A 215 29.27 0.22 -16.12
CA ASN A 215 30.55 0.81 -16.54
C ASN A 215 31.53 -0.19 -17.20
N CYS A 216 31.07 -1.41 -17.53
CA CYS A 216 31.86 -2.33 -18.32
C CYS A 216 32.11 -1.67 -19.68
N ARG A 217 33.34 -1.81 -20.23
CA ARG A 217 33.82 -1.13 -21.46
C ARG A 217 33.01 -1.44 -22.75
N SER A 218 31.83 -2.04 -22.64
CA SER A 218 30.91 -2.33 -23.73
C SER A 218 30.34 -1.03 -24.28
N GLN A 219 30.66 -0.69 -25.53
CA GLN A 219 30.09 0.48 -26.18
C GLN A 219 28.66 0.20 -26.63
N LEU A 220 27.80 1.22 -26.54
CA LEU A 220 26.49 1.18 -27.20
C LEU A 220 26.68 0.85 -28.69
N PRO A 221 25.79 0.03 -29.28
CA PRO A 221 25.77 -0.15 -30.73
C PRO A 221 25.70 1.22 -31.42
N LYS A 222 26.56 1.46 -32.40
CA LYS A 222 26.55 2.72 -33.17
C LYS A 222 25.67 2.53 -34.38
N LEU A 223 24.46 3.06 -34.33
CA LEU A 223 23.53 3.07 -35.45
C LEU A 223 23.56 4.44 -36.13
N HIS A 224 23.60 4.45 -37.46
CA HIS A 224 23.62 5.66 -38.27
C HIS A 224 22.52 5.59 -39.33
N GLY A 225 21.97 6.75 -39.71
CA GLY A 225 20.97 6.83 -40.77
C GLY A 225 19.60 6.28 -40.36
N ASN A 226 18.94 5.59 -41.29
CA ASN A 226 17.58 5.08 -41.10
C ASN A 226 17.61 3.63 -40.60
N VAL A 227 16.86 3.33 -39.55
CA VAL A 227 16.68 1.97 -39.03
C VAL A 227 15.29 1.47 -39.38
N ILE A 228 15.20 0.23 -39.86
CA ILE A 228 13.94 -0.46 -40.10
C ILE A 228 13.79 -1.57 -39.06
N VAL A 229 12.73 -1.53 -38.28
CA VAL A 229 12.37 -2.57 -37.31
C VAL A 229 11.16 -3.34 -37.83
N LEU A 230 11.31 -4.65 -37.99
CA LEU A 230 10.27 -5.53 -38.49
C LEU A 230 9.51 -6.17 -37.32
N GLY A 231 8.25 -5.80 -37.13
CA GLY A 231 7.39 -6.35 -36.08
C GLY A 231 6.47 -5.33 -35.43
N ALA A 232 5.51 -5.83 -34.65
CA ALA A 232 4.50 -5.01 -33.96
C ALA A 232 4.14 -5.57 -32.56
N GLY A 233 5.06 -6.26 -31.90
CA GLY A 233 4.94 -6.67 -30.50
C GLY A 233 6.00 -5.95 -29.65
N ASP A 234 5.99 -6.15 -28.33
CA ASP A 234 6.82 -5.42 -27.36
C ASP A 234 8.31 -5.39 -27.74
N THR A 235 8.88 -6.54 -28.13
CA THR A 235 10.27 -6.65 -28.60
C THR A 235 10.60 -5.68 -29.74
N ALA A 236 9.69 -5.51 -30.70
CA ALA A 236 9.90 -4.57 -31.82
C ALA A 236 9.92 -3.13 -31.30
N PHE A 237 9.02 -2.80 -30.39
CA PHE A 237 8.92 -1.47 -29.80
C PHE A 237 10.10 -1.12 -28.90
N ASP A 238 10.65 -2.09 -28.18
CA ASP A 238 11.89 -1.93 -27.41
C ASP A 238 13.10 -1.77 -28.35
N CYS A 239 13.15 -2.50 -29.47
CA CYS A 239 14.18 -2.29 -30.50
C CYS A 239 14.12 -0.87 -31.08
N VAL A 240 12.92 -0.35 -31.35
CA VAL A 240 12.71 0.99 -31.92
C VAL A 240 13.27 2.08 -31.00
N THR A 241 12.89 2.03 -29.73
CA THR A 241 13.31 3.04 -28.74
C THR A 241 14.80 2.93 -28.41
N SER A 242 15.33 1.71 -28.32
CA SER A 242 16.76 1.47 -28.11
C SER A 242 17.59 1.93 -29.32
N ALA A 243 17.10 1.76 -30.55
CA ALA A 243 17.78 2.22 -31.76
C ALA A 243 17.97 3.76 -31.79
N LEU A 244 17.00 4.53 -31.29
CA LEU A 244 17.15 5.97 -31.14
C LEU A 244 18.28 6.35 -30.17
N ARG A 245 18.43 5.62 -29.06
CA ARG A 245 19.53 5.85 -28.09
C ARG A 245 20.90 5.45 -28.65
N CYS A 246 20.92 4.54 -29.63
CA CYS A 246 22.10 4.14 -30.37
C CYS A 246 22.51 5.11 -31.51
N GLY A 247 21.79 6.24 -31.69
CA GLY A 247 22.13 7.27 -32.67
C GLY A 247 21.39 7.19 -34.01
N ALA A 248 20.34 6.36 -34.13
CA ALA A 248 19.53 6.30 -35.34
C ALA A 248 18.89 7.67 -35.64
N ARG A 249 18.98 8.13 -36.90
CA ARG A 249 18.38 9.40 -37.35
C ARG A 249 16.86 9.31 -37.46
N ARG A 250 16.35 8.17 -37.93
CA ARG A 250 14.92 7.90 -38.16
C ARG A 250 14.67 6.41 -38.00
N VAL A 251 13.55 6.03 -37.39
CA VAL A 251 13.18 4.63 -37.19
C VAL A 251 11.81 4.34 -37.80
N PHE A 252 11.75 3.33 -38.66
CA PHE A 252 10.53 2.84 -39.30
C PHE A 252 10.12 1.51 -38.67
N VAL A 253 8.91 1.44 -38.14
CA VAL A 253 8.26 0.24 -37.61
C VAL A 253 7.41 -0.35 -38.72
N VAL A 254 7.85 -1.47 -39.28
CA VAL A 254 7.21 -2.11 -40.43
C VAL A 254 6.58 -3.42 -40.01
N PHE A 255 5.31 -3.62 -40.35
CA PHE A 255 4.58 -4.81 -39.93
C PHE A 255 3.57 -5.27 -40.97
N ARG A 256 3.40 -6.58 -41.05
CA ARG A 256 2.64 -7.28 -42.11
C ARG A 256 1.11 -7.14 -42.04
N LYS A 257 0.58 -6.43 -41.05
CA LYS A 257 -0.87 -6.26 -40.81
C LYS A 257 -1.23 -4.79 -40.63
N GLY A 258 -2.52 -4.49 -40.42
CA GLY A 258 -3.00 -3.14 -40.10
C GLY A 258 -2.68 -2.70 -38.67
N PHE A 259 -2.92 -1.42 -38.38
CA PHE A 259 -2.72 -0.84 -37.04
C PHE A 259 -3.56 -1.53 -35.96
N ASN A 260 -4.76 -1.99 -36.29
CA ASN A 260 -5.64 -2.74 -35.37
C ASN A 260 -5.08 -4.12 -34.99
N ASN A 261 -3.95 -4.54 -35.56
CA ASN A 261 -3.28 -5.80 -35.27
C ASN A 261 -1.91 -5.63 -34.61
N ILE A 262 -1.59 -4.42 -34.15
CA ILE A 262 -0.45 -4.21 -33.24
C ILE A 262 -0.73 -5.02 -31.96
N ARG A 263 0.26 -5.79 -31.52
CA ARG A 263 0.17 -6.67 -30.35
C ARG A 263 0.63 -6.00 -29.07
N ALA A 264 1.46 -4.96 -29.17
CA ALA A 264 1.86 -4.17 -28.02
C ALA A 264 0.72 -3.26 -27.57
N VAL A 265 0.62 -3.03 -26.27
CA VAL A 265 -0.43 -2.21 -25.68
C VAL A 265 -0.37 -0.74 -26.10
N PRO A 266 -1.50 -0.01 -26.08
CA PRO A 266 -1.57 1.38 -26.52
C PRO A 266 -0.56 2.33 -25.85
N GLU A 267 -0.23 2.11 -24.57
CA GLU A 267 0.77 2.90 -23.82
C GLU A 267 2.15 2.77 -24.45
N GLU A 268 2.54 1.55 -24.82
CA GLU A 268 3.79 1.28 -25.50
C GLU A 268 3.80 1.96 -26.87
N VAL A 269 2.72 1.88 -27.65
CA VAL A 269 2.62 2.54 -28.96
C VAL A 269 2.70 4.08 -28.85
N LYS A 270 1.99 4.66 -27.87
CA LYS A 270 1.92 6.11 -27.64
C LYS A 270 3.29 6.71 -27.37
N LYS A 271 4.13 6.02 -26.58
CA LYS A 271 5.52 6.45 -26.32
C LYS A 271 6.33 6.59 -27.61
N LYS A 272 6.19 5.68 -28.57
CA LYS A 272 6.99 5.70 -29.81
C LYS A 272 6.48 6.75 -30.80
N LYS A 273 5.16 7.00 -30.82
CA LYS A 273 4.61 8.17 -31.51
C LYS A 273 5.18 9.47 -30.95
N SER A 274 5.33 9.59 -29.63
CA SER A 274 5.95 10.78 -29.02
C SER A 274 7.43 10.94 -29.37
N GLU A 275 8.12 9.84 -29.63
CA GLU A 275 9.52 9.82 -30.10
C GLU A 275 9.63 9.88 -31.65
N LYS A 276 8.56 10.28 -32.36
CA LYS A 276 8.52 10.52 -33.82
C LYS A 276 8.91 9.30 -34.68
N CYS A 277 8.62 8.09 -34.21
CA CYS A 277 8.79 6.88 -35.01
C CYS A 277 7.67 6.73 -36.05
N GLU A 278 8.00 6.20 -37.23
CA GLU A 278 7.04 6.03 -38.33
C GLU A 278 6.55 4.59 -38.46
N PHE A 279 5.27 4.43 -38.76
CA PHE A 279 4.61 3.15 -38.78
C PHE A 279 4.13 2.83 -40.20
N LEU A 280 4.62 1.72 -40.75
CA LEU A 280 4.31 1.26 -42.11
C LEU A 280 3.59 -0.10 -42.03
N PRO A 281 2.24 -0.10 -41.98
CA PRO A 281 1.44 -1.32 -41.89
C PRO A 281 1.34 -2.05 -43.25
N PHE A 282 0.85 -3.28 -43.21
CA PHE A 282 0.59 -4.14 -44.37
C PHE A 282 1.81 -4.45 -45.25
N LEU A 283 3.02 -4.46 -44.69
CA LEU A 283 4.26 -4.72 -45.43
C LEU A 283 4.99 -5.96 -44.92
N SER A 284 5.42 -6.83 -45.83
CA SER A 284 6.37 -7.92 -45.56
C SER A 284 7.57 -7.78 -46.46
N ALA A 285 8.76 -7.91 -45.87
CA ALA A 285 10.01 -7.88 -46.60
C ALA A 285 10.06 -9.06 -47.59
N ARG A 286 10.61 -8.80 -48.77
CA ARG A 286 10.79 -9.78 -49.85
C ARG A 286 12.21 -9.86 -50.36
N GLU A 287 12.89 -8.72 -50.43
CA GLU A 287 14.23 -8.64 -50.99
C GLU A 287 15.09 -7.69 -50.16
N ILE A 288 16.36 -8.06 -49.99
CA ILE A 288 17.38 -7.23 -49.33
C ILE A 288 18.27 -6.62 -50.39
N ILE A 289 18.28 -5.29 -50.46
CA ILE A 289 19.15 -4.55 -51.37
C ILE A 289 20.49 -4.37 -50.67
N LYS A 290 21.55 -4.93 -51.27
CA LYS A 290 22.93 -4.78 -50.79
C LYS A 290 23.74 -3.90 -51.72
N LYS A 291 24.57 -3.03 -51.15
CA LYS A 291 25.62 -2.30 -51.87
C LYS A 291 26.89 -2.32 -51.02
N ASP A 292 28.02 -2.60 -51.66
CA ASP A 292 29.33 -2.71 -51.00
C ASP A 292 29.32 -3.63 -49.77
N GLY A 293 28.61 -4.76 -49.89
CA GLY A 293 28.47 -5.76 -48.82
C GLY A 293 27.54 -5.38 -47.67
N ARG A 294 26.93 -4.18 -47.65
CA ARG A 294 26.02 -3.71 -46.59
C ARG A 294 24.57 -3.61 -47.07
N VAL A 295 23.64 -3.77 -46.15
CA VAL A 295 22.21 -3.55 -46.40
C VAL A 295 21.97 -2.05 -46.59
N VAL A 296 21.44 -1.67 -47.75
CA VAL A 296 21.10 -0.28 -48.08
C VAL A 296 19.60 -0.06 -48.30
N GLY A 297 18.81 -1.13 -48.37
CA GLY A 297 17.36 -1.05 -48.51
C GLY A 297 16.66 -2.40 -48.39
N LEU A 298 15.34 -2.35 -48.23
CA LEU A 298 14.45 -3.52 -48.25
C LEU A 298 13.31 -3.25 -49.23
N CYS A 299 13.02 -4.22 -50.11
CA CYS A 299 11.78 -4.23 -50.88
C CYS A 299 10.70 -4.96 -50.09
N PHE A 300 9.53 -4.36 -50.01
CA PHE A 300 8.37 -4.93 -49.33
C PHE A 300 7.29 -5.26 -50.35
N CYS A 301 6.57 -6.36 -50.13
CA CYS A 301 5.27 -6.57 -50.75
C CYS A 301 4.16 -6.23 -49.76
N ARG A 302 3.01 -5.83 -50.28
CA ARG A 302 1.79 -5.75 -49.47
C ARG A 302 1.33 -7.16 -49.07
N THR A 303 0.83 -7.36 -47.86
CA THR A 303 0.54 -8.72 -47.34
C THR A 303 -0.85 -8.98 -46.78
N GLU A 304 -1.22 -10.28 -46.86
CA GLU A 304 -2.23 -11.02 -46.12
C GLU A 304 -1.60 -12.38 -45.61
N LEU A 305 -2.16 -13.04 -44.58
CA LEU A 305 -1.51 -13.76 -43.44
C LEU A 305 -0.81 -15.15 -43.61
N GLY A 306 0.22 -15.43 -42.77
CA GLY A 306 0.57 -16.78 -42.18
C GLY A 306 2.06 -17.05 -41.79
N TRP A 307 2.40 -17.69 -40.63
CA TRP A 307 3.79 -18.05 -40.14
C TRP A 307 3.88 -19.20 -39.08
N LEU A 308 5.02 -19.96 -38.98
CA LEU A 308 5.45 -20.78 -37.79
C LEU A 308 6.89 -21.45 -37.80
N MET A 309 7.45 -21.85 -36.60
CA MET A 309 8.38 -23.01 -36.20
C MET A 309 9.52 -22.66 -35.17
N ARG A 310 10.31 -23.53 -34.45
CA ARG A 310 10.24 -24.82 -33.67
C ARG A 310 11.61 -25.15 -32.96
N MET A 311 11.67 -25.83 -31.79
CA MET A 311 12.86 -26.52 -31.18
C MET A 311 12.45 -27.87 -30.52
N LYS A 312 13.25 -28.96 -30.56
CA LYS A 312 12.77 -30.32 -30.16
C LYS A 312 13.63 -31.25 -29.27
N LYS A 313 14.97 -31.26 -29.29
CA LYS A 313 15.73 -32.49 -28.92
C LYS A 313 16.34 -32.54 -27.49
N ALA A 314 16.35 -31.45 -26.71
CA ALA A 314 16.91 -31.43 -25.34
C ALA A 314 15.88 -31.74 -24.23
N LEU A 315 14.60 -31.80 -24.60
CA LEU A 315 13.47 -32.01 -23.70
C LEU A 315 12.99 -33.47 -23.69
N GLU A 316 13.59 -34.36 -24.49
CA GLU A 316 13.23 -35.77 -24.51
C GLU A 316 13.37 -36.37 -23.09
N PRO A 317 12.38 -37.17 -22.61
CA PRO A 317 11.25 -37.73 -23.35
C PRO A 317 9.93 -36.93 -23.30
N VAL A 318 9.92 -35.67 -22.87
CA VAL A 318 8.70 -34.84 -22.78
C VAL A 318 8.02 -34.70 -24.14
N LYS A 319 6.70 -34.96 -24.19
CA LYS A 319 5.88 -34.75 -25.38
C LYS A 319 5.81 -33.27 -25.74
N LEU A 320 5.96 -32.98 -27.03
CA LEU A 320 5.85 -31.63 -27.58
C LEU A 320 4.57 -31.50 -28.41
N ASN A 321 3.90 -30.36 -28.31
CA ASN A 321 2.68 -30.08 -29.06
C ASN A 321 2.97 -29.71 -30.54
N ALA A 322 1.90 -29.38 -31.29
CA ALA A 322 2.00 -28.99 -32.70
C ALA A 322 2.96 -27.80 -32.91
N TRP A 323 3.00 -26.85 -31.97
CA TRP A 323 3.86 -25.67 -32.00
C TRP A 323 5.31 -25.96 -31.64
N GLY A 324 5.60 -27.16 -31.13
CA GLY A 324 6.93 -27.58 -30.69
C GLY A 324 7.34 -27.03 -29.33
N THR A 325 6.38 -26.62 -28.51
CA THR A 325 6.57 -26.38 -27.08
C THR A 325 6.19 -27.63 -26.28
N PRO A 326 6.68 -27.80 -25.04
CA PRO A 326 6.22 -28.85 -24.14
C PRO A 326 4.69 -28.86 -24.03
N GLU A 327 4.11 -30.04 -24.18
CA GLU A 327 2.71 -30.25 -23.83
C GLU A 327 2.59 -30.22 -22.30
N VAL A 328 1.82 -29.27 -21.78
CA VAL A 328 1.58 -29.09 -20.34
C VAL A 328 0.10 -29.12 -20.04
N ASN A 329 -0.27 -29.67 -18.89
CA ASN A 329 -1.61 -29.52 -18.35
C ASN A 329 -1.77 -28.08 -17.81
N SER A 330 -2.76 -27.34 -18.30
CA SER A 330 -2.94 -25.91 -18.01
C SER A 330 -3.31 -25.59 -16.55
N GLU A 331 -3.77 -26.58 -15.77
CA GLU A 331 -4.09 -26.39 -14.35
C GLU A 331 -2.91 -26.74 -13.45
N THR A 332 -2.06 -27.68 -13.86
CA THR A 332 -0.98 -28.21 -13.01
C THR A 332 0.42 -27.79 -13.45
N MET A 333 0.55 -27.34 -14.69
CA MET A 333 1.81 -27.08 -15.40
C MET A 333 2.70 -28.32 -15.55
N GLN A 334 2.14 -29.52 -15.29
CA GLN A 334 2.84 -30.79 -15.42
C GLN A 334 2.93 -31.20 -16.89
N THR A 335 4.08 -31.75 -17.28
CA THR A 335 4.29 -32.29 -18.64
C THR A 335 3.80 -33.74 -18.74
N SER A 336 4.10 -34.42 -19.86
CA SER A 336 3.89 -35.87 -19.99
C SER A 336 4.71 -36.71 -19.00
N GLU A 337 5.79 -36.14 -18.44
CA GLU A 337 6.62 -36.79 -17.43
C GLU A 337 6.20 -36.30 -16.03
N PRO A 338 5.78 -37.18 -15.09
CA PRO A 338 5.22 -36.74 -13.81
C PRO A 338 6.14 -35.87 -12.94
N TRP A 339 7.45 -36.03 -13.10
CA TRP A 339 8.49 -35.32 -12.35
C TRP A 339 9.00 -34.06 -13.08
N VAL A 340 8.43 -33.71 -14.23
CA VAL A 340 8.82 -32.55 -15.04
C VAL A 340 7.63 -31.61 -15.24
N PHE A 341 7.83 -30.35 -14.89
CA PHE A 341 6.87 -29.26 -15.04
C PHE A 341 7.45 -28.18 -15.96
N ALA A 342 6.62 -27.41 -16.65
CA ALA A 342 7.09 -26.31 -17.50
C ALA A 342 6.12 -25.12 -17.47
N GLY A 343 6.66 -23.90 -17.55
CA GLY A 343 5.88 -22.66 -17.46
C GLY A 343 6.63 -21.46 -18.04
N GLY A 344 5.91 -20.35 -18.26
CA GLY A 344 6.42 -19.16 -18.94
C GLY A 344 6.48 -19.33 -20.46
N ASP A 345 7.30 -18.52 -21.13
CA ASP A 345 7.38 -18.47 -22.60
C ASP A 345 7.53 -19.86 -23.27
N ILE A 346 8.29 -20.78 -22.66
CA ILE A 346 8.51 -22.12 -23.22
C ILE A 346 7.24 -22.96 -23.25
N ALA A 347 6.29 -22.76 -22.34
CA ALA A 347 5.00 -23.45 -22.39
C ALA A 347 4.14 -22.95 -23.57
N GLY A 348 4.40 -21.74 -24.06
CA GLY A 348 3.67 -21.12 -25.17
C GLY A 348 2.28 -20.60 -24.79
N LEU A 349 2.01 -20.44 -23.49
CA LEU A 349 0.76 -19.90 -22.95
C LEU A 349 0.91 -18.42 -22.54
N ALA A 350 1.96 -18.11 -21.78
CA ALA A 350 2.25 -16.77 -21.31
C ALA A 350 2.78 -15.86 -22.43
N ASN A 351 2.39 -14.58 -22.38
CA ASN A 351 2.93 -13.51 -23.24
C ASN A 351 3.53 -12.36 -22.42
N THR A 352 3.43 -12.42 -21.09
CA THR A 352 3.86 -11.37 -20.17
C THR A 352 4.68 -11.93 -19.00
N THR A 353 5.43 -11.06 -18.34
CA THR A 353 6.17 -11.41 -17.11
C THR A 353 5.24 -11.94 -16.02
N VAL A 354 4.08 -11.30 -15.81
CA VAL A 354 3.15 -11.67 -14.73
C VAL A 354 2.45 -13.02 -14.98
N GLU A 355 2.17 -13.37 -16.23
CA GLU A 355 1.67 -14.71 -16.58
C GLU A 355 2.76 -15.76 -16.37
N SER A 356 4.00 -15.48 -16.75
CA SER A 356 5.12 -16.39 -16.52
C SER A 356 5.39 -16.63 -15.03
N VAL A 357 5.25 -15.58 -14.21
CA VAL A 357 5.27 -15.70 -12.74
C VAL A 357 4.14 -16.59 -12.26
N ASN A 358 2.92 -16.42 -12.80
CA ASN A 358 1.78 -17.23 -12.41
C ASN A 358 1.95 -18.71 -12.81
N ASP A 359 2.54 -19.02 -13.96
CA ASP A 359 2.83 -20.40 -14.35
C ASP A 359 3.77 -21.07 -13.34
N GLY A 360 4.81 -20.35 -12.89
CA GLY A 360 5.70 -20.82 -11.82
C GLY A 360 4.98 -20.99 -10.48
N LYS A 361 4.14 -20.03 -10.10
CA LYS A 361 3.30 -20.08 -8.88
C LYS A 361 2.38 -21.31 -8.91
N GLN A 362 1.70 -21.55 -10.02
CA GLN A 362 0.80 -22.67 -10.21
C GLN A 362 1.56 -24.00 -10.16
N ALA A 363 2.68 -24.10 -10.90
CA ALA A 363 3.53 -25.28 -10.88
C ALA A 363 4.02 -25.63 -9.47
N SER A 364 4.38 -24.63 -8.66
CA SER A 364 4.94 -24.85 -7.31
C SER A 364 4.03 -25.67 -6.39
N TRP A 365 2.71 -25.46 -6.44
CA TRP A 365 1.74 -26.22 -5.64
C TRP A 365 1.68 -27.70 -6.08
N HIS A 366 1.73 -27.95 -7.37
CA HIS A 366 1.64 -29.31 -7.91
C HIS A 366 2.97 -30.06 -7.84
N ILE A 367 4.09 -29.34 -7.91
CA ILE A 367 5.42 -29.85 -7.55
C ILE A 367 5.42 -30.28 -6.08
N HIS A 368 4.92 -29.43 -5.18
CA HIS A 368 4.77 -29.76 -3.76
C HIS A 368 3.93 -31.03 -3.57
N LYS A 369 2.73 -31.09 -4.19
CA LYS A 369 1.86 -32.26 -4.16
C LYS A 369 2.56 -33.52 -4.66
N TYR A 370 3.28 -33.43 -5.76
CA TYR A 370 4.03 -34.54 -6.34
C TYR A 370 5.13 -35.03 -5.40
N ILE A 371 5.98 -34.13 -4.88
CA ILE A 371 7.03 -34.49 -3.93
C ILE A 371 6.45 -35.14 -2.67
N GLN A 372 5.36 -34.59 -2.10
CA GLN A 372 4.72 -35.20 -0.93
C GLN A 372 4.21 -36.61 -1.23
N SER A 373 3.67 -36.85 -2.42
CA SER A 373 3.21 -38.18 -2.84
C SER A 373 4.35 -39.20 -2.93
N LEU A 374 5.57 -38.79 -3.31
CA LEU A 374 6.76 -39.66 -3.32
C LEU A 374 7.15 -40.15 -1.91
N HIS A 375 6.76 -39.40 -0.88
CA HIS A 375 7.02 -39.72 0.52
C HIS A 375 5.79 -40.31 1.24
N GLY A 376 4.74 -40.69 0.51
CA GLY A 376 3.52 -41.26 1.08
C GLY A 376 2.64 -40.26 1.84
N ASN A 377 2.92 -38.96 1.73
CA ASN A 377 2.16 -37.90 2.38
C ASN A 377 1.01 -37.41 1.49
N THR A 378 -0.10 -37.05 2.12
CA THR A 378 -1.22 -36.38 1.44
C THR A 378 -1.20 -34.89 1.72
N VAL A 379 -1.64 -34.10 0.74
CA VAL A 379 -1.76 -32.63 0.85
C VAL A 379 -3.22 -32.23 0.67
N SER A 380 -3.56 -31.02 1.11
CA SER A 380 -4.92 -30.48 0.95
C SER A 380 -5.34 -30.48 -0.52
N THR A 381 -6.62 -30.68 -0.78
CA THR A 381 -7.19 -30.51 -2.13
C THR A 381 -7.25 -29.04 -2.54
N THR A 382 -7.37 -28.14 -1.57
CA THR A 382 -7.33 -26.69 -1.77
C THR A 382 -5.89 -26.19 -1.71
N PRO A 383 -5.39 -25.46 -2.72
CA PRO A 383 -4.06 -24.85 -2.68
C PRO A 383 -3.85 -23.93 -1.47
N LYS A 384 -2.74 -24.13 -0.77
CA LYS A 384 -2.31 -23.33 0.41
C LYS A 384 -0.87 -22.86 0.24
N LEU A 385 -0.64 -21.99 -0.74
CA LEU A 385 0.68 -21.37 -0.94
C LEU A 385 0.96 -20.38 0.21
N PRO A 386 2.15 -20.40 0.82
CA PRO A 386 2.51 -19.43 1.87
C PRO A 386 2.51 -17.99 1.35
N LEU A 387 2.24 -17.05 2.26
CA LEU A 387 2.37 -15.62 2.00
C LEU A 387 3.85 -15.18 2.05
N PHE A 388 4.11 -13.94 1.67
CA PHE A 388 5.41 -13.29 1.87
C PHE A 388 5.57 -12.88 3.34
N HIS A 389 6.77 -13.09 3.89
CA HIS A 389 7.13 -12.69 5.25
C HIS A 389 8.49 -11.99 5.28
N CYS A 390 8.65 -11.03 6.20
CA CYS A 390 9.89 -10.34 6.51
C CYS A 390 10.01 -10.11 8.03
N ALA A 391 11.13 -9.54 8.48
CA ALA A 391 11.36 -9.31 9.91
C ALA A 391 10.26 -8.44 10.59
N ILE A 392 9.61 -7.54 9.86
CA ILE A 392 8.47 -6.74 10.35
C ILE A 392 7.36 -7.63 10.91
N ASP A 393 7.09 -8.78 10.29
CA ASP A 393 5.98 -9.66 10.70
C ASP A 393 6.15 -10.21 12.12
N THR A 394 7.40 -10.30 12.60
CA THR A 394 7.76 -10.83 13.92
C THR A 394 7.56 -9.83 15.06
N VAL A 395 7.38 -8.54 14.74
CA VAL A 395 7.19 -7.48 15.75
C VAL A 395 5.93 -7.75 16.57
N ASN A 396 6.08 -7.72 17.89
CA ASN A 396 4.97 -7.87 18.82
C ASN A 396 4.26 -6.54 19.06
N ILE A 397 2.98 -6.47 18.69
CA ILE A 397 2.10 -5.31 18.92
C ILE A 397 1.04 -5.58 19.98
N SER A 398 1.11 -6.70 20.71
CA SER A 398 0.25 -6.93 21.87
C SER A 398 0.58 -5.95 22.99
N MET A 399 -0.39 -5.71 23.87
CA MET A 399 -0.23 -4.81 25.01
C MET A 399 -1.18 -5.19 26.15
N GLU A 400 -0.89 -4.70 27.35
CA GLU A 400 -1.72 -4.93 28.53
C GLU A 400 -2.19 -3.60 29.13
N MET A 401 -3.48 -3.51 29.47
CA MET A 401 -4.09 -2.35 30.11
C MET A 401 -5.13 -2.82 31.11
N CYS A 402 -5.10 -2.30 32.34
CA CYS A 402 -6.01 -2.70 33.43
C CYS A 402 -6.04 -4.21 33.70
N GLY A 403 -4.90 -4.91 33.53
CA GLY A 403 -4.81 -6.38 33.66
C GLY A 403 -5.43 -7.17 32.50
N ILE A 404 -5.89 -6.49 31.45
CA ILE A 404 -6.46 -7.11 30.24
C ILE A 404 -5.38 -7.12 29.15
N LYS A 405 -5.13 -8.30 28.58
CA LYS A 405 -4.17 -8.49 27.48
C LYS A 405 -4.86 -8.36 26.13
N PHE A 406 -4.45 -7.37 25.35
CA PHE A 406 -4.95 -7.12 24.01
C PHE A 406 -3.99 -7.73 22.98
N PRO A 407 -4.47 -8.56 22.03
CA PRO A 407 -3.63 -9.12 20.97
C PRO A 407 -2.96 -8.06 20.08
N ASN A 408 -3.64 -6.94 19.89
CA ASN A 408 -3.17 -5.72 19.24
C ASN A 408 -3.99 -4.52 19.77
N PRO A 409 -3.54 -3.26 19.60
CA PRO A 409 -4.20 -2.13 20.22
C PRO A 409 -5.45 -1.65 19.45
N PHE A 410 -5.87 -2.31 18.38
CA PHE A 410 -6.97 -1.86 17.52
C PHE A 410 -8.27 -2.60 17.83
N GLY A 411 -9.36 -1.85 17.97
CA GLY A 411 -10.68 -2.42 18.23
C GLY A 411 -11.82 -1.66 17.57
N LEU A 412 -12.98 -2.31 17.48
CA LEU A 412 -14.18 -1.67 16.97
C LEU A 412 -14.87 -0.85 18.08
N ALA A 413 -15.17 0.41 17.79
CA ALA A 413 -15.92 1.28 18.70
C ALA A 413 -17.41 0.88 18.80
N SER A 414 -18.10 1.31 19.86
CA SER A 414 -19.56 1.10 20.05
C SER A 414 -20.40 1.88 19.02
N THR A 415 -20.58 1.33 17.82
CA THR A 415 -20.95 2.10 16.62
C THR A 415 -21.61 1.21 15.55
N PRO A 416 -22.00 1.72 14.35
CA PRO A 416 -22.62 0.87 13.32
C PRO A 416 -21.82 -0.40 12.93
N PRO A 417 -20.47 -0.40 12.85
CA PRO A 417 -19.67 -1.61 12.69
C PRO A 417 -19.89 -2.72 13.75
N THR A 418 -20.51 -2.41 14.88
CA THR A 418 -20.82 -3.37 15.95
C THR A 418 -22.33 -3.48 16.21
N THR A 419 -23.15 -3.22 15.19
CA THR A 419 -24.63 -3.32 15.27
C THR A 419 -25.13 -4.71 15.67
N SER A 420 -24.36 -5.78 15.41
CA SER A 420 -24.79 -7.15 15.70
C SER A 420 -23.63 -8.11 15.98
N THR A 421 -23.93 -9.19 16.70
CA THR A 421 -22.98 -10.25 17.07
C THR A 421 -22.27 -10.89 15.88
N PRO A 422 -22.94 -11.21 14.75
CA PRO A 422 -22.26 -11.75 13.58
C PRO A 422 -21.25 -10.78 12.95
N MET A 423 -21.39 -9.47 13.18
CA MET A 423 -20.40 -8.48 12.71
C MET A 423 -19.14 -8.52 13.57
N ILE A 424 -19.30 -8.52 14.90
CA ILE A 424 -18.16 -8.62 15.83
C ILE A 424 -17.42 -9.94 15.65
N ARG A 425 -18.15 -11.06 15.48
CA ARG A 425 -17.56 -12.37 15.14
C ARG A 425 -16.66 -12.27 13.91
N ARG A 426 -17.18 -11.74 12.80
CA ARG A 426 -16.38 -11.57 11.57
C ARG A 426 -15.20 -10.64 11.76
N ALA A 427 -15.33 -9.59 12.56
CA ALA A 427 -14.20 -8.71 12.87
C ALA A 427 -13.10 -9.46 13.63
N PHE A 428 -13.43 -10.30 14.60
CA PHE A 428 -12.44 -11.15 15.28
C PHE A 428 -11.80 -12.17 14.34
N GLU A 429 -12.57 -12.77 13.43
CA GLU A 429 -12.04 -13.64 12.37
C GLU A 429 -11.06 -12.91 11.44
N GLN A 430 -11.21 -11.60 11.25
CA GLN A 430 -10.24 -10.76 10.51
C GLN A 430 -9.03 -10.33 11.35
N GLY A 431 -9.03 -10.52 12.67
CA GLY A 431 -7.89 -10.22 13.55
C GLY A 431 -8.01 -8.93 14.40
N TRP A 432 -9.21 -8.35 14.53
CA TRP A 432 -9.42 -7.22 15.46
C TRP A 432 -9.14 -7.65 16.91
N GLY A 433 -8.29 -6.89 17.62
CA GLY A 433 -7.85 -7.25 18.97
C GLY A 433 -8.98 -7.16 20.01
N PHE A 434 -9.87 -6.19 19.85
CA PHE A 434 -11.04 -6.03 20.71
C PHE A 434 -12.24 -5.43 19.97
N ALA A 435 -13.43 -5.51 20.58
CA ALA A 435 -14.62 -4.86 20.07
C ALA A 435 -15.55 -4.44 21.20
N LEU A 436 -16.23 -3.32 20.99
CA LEU A 436 -17.32 -2.88 21.85
C LEU A 436 -18.65 -3.40 21.31
N THR A 437 -19.56 -3.83 22.19
CA THR A 437 -20.96 -3.98 21.79
C THR A 437 -21.52 -2.61 21.41
N LYS A 438 -22.50 -2.55 20.51
CA LYS A 438 -23.31 -1.32 20.40
C LYS A 438 -23.95 -1.08 21.76
N THR A 439 -23.93 0.18 22.21
CA THR A 439 -24.48 0.56 23.53
C THR A 439 -25.89 0.00 23.70
N PHE A 440 -26.17 -0.68 24.79
CA PHE A 440 -27.51 -1.18 25.10
C PHE A 440 -27.96 -0.73 26.50
N GLY A 441 -29.27 -0.69 26.70
CA GLY A 441 -29.92 -0.34 27.96
C GLY A 441 -30.84 -1.46 28.44
N LEU A 442 -31.50 -1.23 29.57
CA LEU A 442 -32.56 -2.10 30.08
C LEU A 442 -33.78 -2.06 29.15
N ASP A 443 -34.65 -3.06 29.23
CA ASP A 443 -35.82 -3.18 28.34
C ASP A 443 -36.80 -2.00 28.46
N LYS A 444 -36.85 -1.36 29.64
CA LYS A 444 -37.64 -0.13 29.86
C LYS A 444 -37.11 1.08 29.07
N ASP A 445 -35.85 1.03 28.66
CA ASP A 445 -35.15 2.11 27.95
C ASP A 445 -35.00 1.82 26.45
N LEU A 446 -35.77 0.85 25.92
CA LEU A 446 -35.77 0.52 24.49
C LEU A 446 -36.02 1.77 23.63
N VAL A 447 -35.30 1.80 22.51
CA VAL A 447 -35.33 2.89 21.54
C VAL A 447 -35.78 2.40 20.17
N THR A 448 -36.21 3.33 19.33
CA THR A 448 -36.48 3.07 17.92
C THR A 448 -35.77 4.13 17.10
N ASN A 449 -34.93 3.71 16.16
CA ASN A 449 -34.19 4.60 15.30
C ASN A 449 -35.11 5.23 14.24
N VAL A 450 -34.82 6.47 13.86
CA VAL A 450 -35.42 7.12 12.69
C VAL A 450 -34.65 6.80 11.40
N SER A 451 -35.19 7.16 10.24
CA SER A 451 -34.50 7.07 8.95
C SER A 451 -34.90 8.23 8.02
N PRO A 452 -33.96 8.78 7.23
CA PRO A 452 -32.51 8.49 7.17
C PRO A 452 -31.73 9.00 8.40
N ARG A 453 -30.63 8.35 8.81
CA ARG A 453 -29.94 8.69 10.09
C ARG A 453 -28.42 8.72 10.07
N ILE A 454 -27.77 8.32 8.98
CA ILE A 454 -26.33 8.42 8.78
C ILE A 454 -26.10 9.02 7.40
N MET A 455 -25.25 10.03 7.32
CA MET A 455 -24.88 10.70 6.07
C MET A 455 -23.38 10.91 5.96
N ARG A 456 -22.89 11.04 4.73
CA ARG A 456 -21.55 11.55 4.45
C ARG A 456 -21.36 12.95 5.04
N GLY A 457 -20.15 13.28 5.48
CA GLY A 457 -19.79 14.63 5.87
C GLY A 457 -19.64 15.57 4.68
N THR A 458 -19.76 16.87 4.92
CA THR A 458 -19.47 17.95 3.95
C THR A 458 -18.15 18.66 4.23
N THR A 459 -17.35 18.12 5.16
CA THR A 459 -16.10 18.70 5.69
C THR A 459 -14.95 18.74 4.68
N SER A 460 -15.07 18.01 3.57
CA SER A 460 -14.07 17.92 2.49
C SER A 460 -14.67 18.28 1.13
N GLY A 461 -15.71 19.12 1.13
CA GLY A 461 -16.39 19.55 -0.09
C GLY A 461 -17.22 18.45 -0.75
N HIS A 462 -17.37 18.53 -2.06
CA HIS A 462 -18.23 17.65 -2.87
C HIS A 462 -17.52 16.38 -3.37
N ILE A 463 -16.67 15.78 -2.54
CA ILE A 463 -15.92 14.55 -2.87
C ILE A 463 -16.69 13.32 -2.40
N PHE A 464 -17.23 12.54 -3.34
CA PHE A 464 -18.00 11.31 -3.08
C PHE A 464 -17.13 10.05 -3.16
N GLY A 465 -17.67 8.92 -2.68
CA GLY A 465 -16.98 7.63 -2.73
C GLY A 465 -16.01 7.40 -1.55
N PRO A 466 -14.82 6.85 -1.78
CA PRO A 466 -13.92 6.40 -0.71
C PRO A 466 -13.38 7.56 0.13
N GLY A 467 -12.98 7.25 1.37
CA GLY A 467 -12.21 8.18 2.21
C GLY A 467 -12.98 9.42 2.65
N GLN A 468 -14.26 9.27 3.00
CA GLN A 468 -15.05 10.38 3.51
C GLN A 468 -14.42 10.97 4.77
N GLY A 469 -14.15 12.29 4.72
CA GLY A 469 -13.49 13.01 5.82
C GLY A 469 -14.28 13.00 7.12
N SER A 470 -15.60 12.86 7.04
CA SER A 470 -16.46 12.61 8.19
C SER A 470 -17.77 11.91 7.81
N PHE A 471 -18.50 11.46 8.83
CA PHE A 471 -19.92 11.15 8.75
C PHE A 471 -20.66 11.96 9.82
N LEU A 472 -21.93 12.25 9.58
CA LEU A 472 -22.85 12.79 10.59
C LEU A 472 -23.95 11.76 10.82
N ASN A 473 -24.26 11.49 12.09
CA ASN A 473 -25.30 10.54 12.47
C ASN A 473 -26.26 11.08 13.52
N ILE A 474 -27.52 10.67 13.44
CA ILE A 474 -28.56 10.86 14.46
C ILE A 474 -29.10 9.50 14.93
N GLU A 475 -28.25 8.46 14.88
CA GLU A 475 -28.56 7.10 15.32
C GLU A 475 -28.46 7.01 16.84
N LEU A 476 -29.41 6.33 17.49
CA LEU A 476 -29.46 6.11 18.94
C LEU A 476 -28.57 4.95 19.41
N ILE A 477 -28.78 4.50 20.65
CA ILE A 477 -28.26 3.23 21.16
C ILE A 477 -28.85 2.03 20.38
N SER A 478 -28.41 0.82 20.72
CA SER A 478 -28.92 -0.43 20.14
C SER A 478 -30.43 -0.56 20.26
N GLU A 479 -31.10 -0.94 19.17
CA GLU A 479 -32.51 -1.38 19.18
C GLU A 479 -32.66 -2.83 19.68
N LYS A 480 -31.56 -3.57 19.84
CA LYS A 480 -31.53 -4.92 20.41
C LYS A 480 -31.43 -4.87 21.93
N THR A 481 -32.13 -5.79 22.60
CA THR A 481 -32.29 -5.88 24.06
C THR A 481 -30.99 -6.21 24.79
N ALA A 482 -30.95 -5.94 26.10
CA ALA A 482 -29.86 -6.37 26.96
C ALA A 482 -29.67 -7.90 26.94
N ALA A 483 -30.77 -8.66 26.90
CA ALA A 483 -30.72 -10.12 26.82
C ALA A 483 -30.01 -10.62 25.55
N TYR A 484 -30.26 -10.00 24.40
CA TYR A 484 -29.54 -10.30 23.16
C TYR A 484 -28.03 -10.08 23.34
N TRP A 485 -27.65 -8.93 23.88
CA TRP A 485 -26.23 -8.58 24.02
C TRP A 485 -25.51 -9.43 25.06
N CYS A 486 -26.12 -9.70 26.22
CA CYS A 486 -25.52 -10.57 27.23
C CYS A 486 -25.31 -11.99 26.69
N LYS A 487 -26.32 -12.58 26.02
CA LYS A 487 -26.14 -13.88 25.35
C LYS A 487 -25.01 -13.84 24.31
N SER A 488 -24.95 -12.77 23.53
CA SER A 488 -23.96 -12.58 22.49
C SER A 488 -22.53 -12.41 23.01
N VAL A 489 -22.33 -11.69 24.12
CA VAL A 489 -21.03 -11.55 24.77
C VAL A 489 -20.54 -12.90 25.25
N ALA A 490 -21.39 -13.69 25.92
CA ALA A 490 -21.05 -15.04 26.36
C ALA A 490 -20.66 -15.94 25.19
N GLU A 491 -21.41 -15.90 24.08
CA GLU A 491 -21.09 -16.64 22.85
C GLU A 491 -19.77 -16.19 22.21
N LEU A 492 -19.52 -14.87 22.13
CA LEU A 492 -18.28 -14.33 21.55
C LEU A 492 -17.07 -14.72 22.39
N LYS A 493 -17.15 -14.61 23.73
CA LYS A 493 -16.04 -14.99 24.62
C LYS A 493 -15.78 -16.49 24.64
N ALA A 494 -16.81 -17.32 24.51
CA ALA A 494 -16.63 -18.76 24.37
C ALA A 494 -15.88 -19.13 23.08
N ASN A 495 -16.17 -18.43 21.98
CA ASN A 495 -15.55 -18.72 20.67
C ASN A 495 -14.20 -18.01 20.46
N PHE A 496 -13.99 -16.87 21.10
CA PHE A 496 -12.83 -16.00 20.93
C PHE A 496 -12.28 -15.58 22.31
N PRO A 497 -11.73 -16.53 23.10
CA PRO A 497 -11.31 -16.25 24.48
C PRO A 497 -10.18 -15.20 24.57
N GLN A 498 -9.34 -15.11 23.54
CA GLN A 498 -8.21 -14.18 23.46
C GLN A 498 -8.59 -12.78 22.97
N ASN A 499 -9.74 -12.61 22.33
CA ASN A 499 -10.22 -11.32 21.86
C ASN A 499 -11.01 -10.64 22.97
N ILE A 500 -10.84 -9.33 23.12
CA ILE A 500 -11.44 -8.57 24.21
C ILE A 500 -12.82 -8.04 23.80
N ILE A 501 -13.84 -8.30 24.62
CA ILE A 501 -15.19 -7.76 24.47
C ILE A 501 -15.49 -6.79 25.60
N ILE A 502 -15.76 -5.54 25.21
CA ILE A 502 -16.14 -4.48 26.13
C ILE A 502 -17.65 -4.22 25.95
N ALA A 503 -18.45 -4.44 26.99
CA ALA A 503 -19.88 -4.20 26.92
C ALA A 503 -20.18 -2.70 27.12
N SER A 504 -20.65 -2.03 26.06
CA SER A 504 -21.07 -0.63 26.15
C SER A 504 -22.50 -0.56 26.67
N ILE A 505 -22.72 0.15 27.79
CA ILE A 505 -24.01 0.22 28.49
C ILE A 505 -24.43 1.65 28.79
N MET A 506 -25.73 1.88 28.91
CA MET A 506 -26.29 3.19 29.24
C MET A 506 -27.63 3.07 29.97
N CYS A 507 -27.80 3.86 31.03
CA CYS A 507 -29.05 4.01 31.79
C CYS A 507 -29.35 5.49 32.05
N GLY A 508 -30.57 5.78 32.53
CA GLY A 508 -30.90 7.03 33.20
C GLY A 508 -30.04 7.28 34.43
N TYR A 509 -30.08 8.50 34.98
CA TYR A 509 -29.41 8.78 36.26
C TYR A 509 -30.15 8.11 37.44
N ASN A 510 -30.00 6.80 37.54
CA ASN A 510 -30.62 5.95 38.53
C ASN A 510 -29.63 4.86 38.98
N GLN A 511 -29.36 4.81 40.29
CA GLN A 511 -28.37 3.88 40.84
C GLN A 511 -28.76 2.41 40.64
N ALA A 512 -30.05 2.06 40.80
CA ALA A 512 -30.50 0.68 40.67
C ALA A 512 -30.31 0.18 39.24
N ASP A 513 -30.64 1.02 38.25
CA ASP A 513 -30.52 0.69 36.83
C ASP A 513 -29.08 0.44 36.40
N TRP A 514 -28.17 1.35 36.77
CA TRP A 514 -26.74 1.18 36.49
C TRP A 514 -26.16 -0.05 37.20
N THR A 515 -26.63 -0.35 38.41
CA THR A 515 -26.20 -1.53 39.16
C THR A 515 -26.68 -2.81 38.49
N GLU A 516 -27.95 -2.87 38.09
CA GLU A 516 -28.56 -4.02 37.42
C GLU A 516 -27.89 -4.29 36.08
N LEU A 517 -27.82 -3.29 35.20
CA LEU A 517 -27.28 -3.46 33.85
C LEU A 517 -25.78 -3.80 33.85
N ALA A 518 -25.00 -3.20 34.77
CA ALA A 518 -23.57 -3.51 34.90
C ALA A 518 -23.34 -4.97 35.36
N LYS A 519 -24.14 -5.46 36.31
CA LYS A 519 -24.09 -6.87 36.74
C LYS A 519 -24.47 -7.83 35.62
N MET A 520 -25.55 -7.54 34.90
CA MET A 520 -25.95 -8.36 33.74
C MET A 520 -24.82 -8.47 32.71
N ALA A 521 -24.15 -7.35 32.42
CA ALA A 521 -23.03 -7.32 31.47
C ALA A 521 -21.80 -8.08 32.00
N GLU A 522 -21.44 -7.97 33.29
CA GLU A 522 -20.35 -8.74 33.89
C GLU A 522 -20.66 -10.25 33.93
N GLU A 523 -21.88 -10.63 34.32
CA GLU A 523 -22.34 -12.03 34.36
C GLU A 523 -22.27 -12.69 32.97
N SER A 524 -22.44 -11.90 31.90
CA SER A 524 -22.27 -12.33 30.52
C SER A 524 -20.83 -12.64 30.10
N LYS A 525 -19.86 -12.44 31.00
CA LYS A 525 -18.41 -12.63 30.79
C LYS A 525 -17.75 -11.54 29.94
N ALA A 526 -18.30 -10.33 29.90
CA ALA A 526 -17.58 -9.18 29.33
C ALA A 526 -16.22 -9.00 30.03
N ASP A 527 -15.16 -8.68 29.27
CA ASP A 527 -13.83 -8.45 29.85
C ASP A 527 -13.76 -7.08 30.57
N ALA A 528 -14.56 -6.12 30.12
CA ALA A 528 -14.72 -4.81 30.71
C ALA A 528 -16.07 -4.17 30.31
N LEU A 529 -16.40 -3.06 30.95
CA LEU A 529 -17.56 -2.23 30.59
C LEU A 529 -17.14 -0.88 30.01
N GLU A 530 -17.93 -0.32 29.10
CA GLU A 530 -17.87 1.09 28.73
C GLU A 530 -19.17 1.80 29.09
N LEU A 531 -19.08 2.85 29.92
CA LEU A 531 -20.21 3.65 30.33
C LEU A 531 -20.43 4.77 29.31
N ASN A 532 -21.49 4.69 28.53
CA ASN A 532 -21.77 5.71 27.52
C ASN A 532 -22.42 6.94 28.17
N LEU A 533 -21.60 7.93 28.51
CA LEU A 533 -22.02 9.19 29.14
C LEU A 533 -21.95 10.38 28.18
N SER A 534 -21.51 10.17 26.93
CA SER A 534 -21.11 11.26 26.03
C SER A 534 -21.95 11.36 24.76
N PHE A 535 -22.99 10.53 24.67
CA PHE A 535 -23.84 10.44 23.49
C PHE A 535 -24.70 11.71 23.31
N PRO A 536 -24.55 12.47 22.20
CA PRO A 536 -24.97 13.86 22.16
C PRO A 536 -26.43 14.12 21.77
N HIS A 537 -27.17 13.14 21.26
CA HIS A 537 -28.49 13.36 20.66
C HIS A 537 -29.55 12.34 21.06
N GLY A 538 -30.83 12.72 20.99
CA GLY A 538 -31.98 11.80 21.11
C GLY A 538 -32.23 11.12 22.46
N MET A 539 -31.32 11.27 23.44
CA MET A 539 -31.45 10.69 24.79
C MET A 539 -31.33 11.74 25.90
N GLY A 540 -30.90 12.96 25.58
CA GLY A 540 -30.75 14.05 26.56
C GLY A 540 -32.07 14.46 27.21
N GLU A 541 -33.18 14.42 26.47
CA GLU A 541 -34.54 14.67 26.99
C GLU A 541 -34.98 13.65 28.05
N ARG A 542 -34.33 12.49 28.12
CA ARG A 542 -34.54 11.45 29.13
C ARG A 542 -33.51 11.50 30.27
N GLY A 543 -32.68 12.55 30.32
CA GLY A 543 -31.61 12.68 31.33
C GLY A 543 -30.50 11.63 31.17
N MET A 544 -30.23 11.17 29.95
CA MET A 544 -29.25 10.12 29.63
C MET A 544 -28.15 10.64 28.70
N GLY A 545 -27.04 9.89 28.62
CA GLY A 545 -25.93 10.21 27.71
C GLY A 545 -25.27 11.54 28.09
N LEU A 546 -25.11 12.43 27.11
CA LEU A 546 -24.41 13.72 27.28
C LEU A 546 -25.01 14.58 28.41
N ALA A 547 -26.30 14.43 28.72
CA ALA A 547 -26.94 15.10 29.86
C ALA A 547 -26.26 14.76 31.20
N CYS A 548 -25.73 13.54 31.35
CA CYS A 548 -24.93 13.15 32.51
C CYS A 548 -23.44 13.46 32.31
N GLY A 549 -22.87 13.21 31.12
CA GLY A 549 -21.43 13.32 30.88
C GLY A 549 -20.86 14.73 30.83
N GLN A 550 -21.68 15.76 30.94
CA GLN A 550 -21.25 17.15 31.06
C GLN A 550 -21.14 17.62 32.52
N ASP A 551 -21.66 16.84 33.48
CA ASP A 551 -21.64 17.16 34.89
C ASP A 551 -20.65 16.25 35.66
N PRO A 552 -19.55 16.82 36.20
CA PRO A 552 -18.57 16.05 36.96
C PRO A 552 -19.15 15.30 38.18
N GLU A 553 -20.20 15.81 38.81
CA GLU A 553 -20.81 15.14 39.97
C GLU A 553 -21.58 13.89 39.54
N LEU A 554 -22.41 14.02 38.50
CA LEU A 554 -23.19 12.89 37.97
C LEU A 554 -22.27 11.78 37.48
N VAL A 555 -21.20 12.12 36.73
CA VAL A 555 -20.21 11.13 36.26
C VAL A 555 -19.53 10.42 37.42
N ARG A 556 -19.11 11.16 38.45
CA ARG A 556 -18.48 10.57 39.65
C ARG A 556 -19.43 9.59 40.35
N ASN A 557 -20.70 9.95 40.49
CA ASN A 557 -21.69 9.11 41.15
C ASN A 557 -22.00 7.84 40.35
N ILE A 558 -22.20 7.95 39.04
CA ILE A 558 -22.39 6.79 38.15
C ILE A 558 -21.19 5.84 38.26
N CYS A 559 -19.96 6.35 38.16
CA CYS A 559 -18.76 5.53 38.28
C CYS A 559 -18.69 4.83 39.66
N ARG A 560 -19.07 5.51 40.75
CA ARG A 560 -19.13 4.89 42.09
C ARG A 560 -20.16 3.78 42.18
N TRP A 561 -21.31 3.94 41.53
CA TRP A 561 -22.35 2.92 41.51
C TRP A 561 -21.88 1.68 40.75
N VAL A 562 -21.33 1.87 39.55
CA VAL A 562 -20.79 0.75 38.74
C VAL A 562 -19.63 0.07 39.44
N ARG A 563 -18.67 0.82 40.01
CA ARG A 563 -17.54 0.25 40.74
C ARG A 563 -17.98 -0.64 41.91
N LYS A 564 -19.07 -0.27 42.60
CA LYS A 564 -19.66 -1.09 43.68
C LYS A 564 -20.41 -2.30 43.16
N ALA A 565 -20.91 -2.25 41.93
CA ALA A 565 -21.73 -3.29 41.32
C ALA A 565 -20.88 -4.40 40.69
N THR A 566 -19.71 -4.09 40.16
CA THR A 566 -18.87 -5.02 39.37
C THR A 566 -17.44 -5.12 39.86
N THR A 567 -16.76 -6.20 39.45
CA THR A 567 -15.32 -6.44 39.71
C THR A 567 -14.45 -6.23 38.48
N ILE A 568 -14.97 -6.51 37.28
CA ILE A 568 -14.26 -6.24 36.01
C ILE A 568 -13.96 -4.74 35.82
N PRO A 569 -12.92 -4.39 35.03
CA PRO A 569 -12.61 -3.00 34.72
C PRO A 569 -13.76 -2.29 33.99
N PHE A 570 -13.90 -0.98 34.21
CA PHE A 570 -14.82 -0.16 33.41
C PHE A 570 -14.26 1.21 33.05
N PHE A 571 -14.72 1.71 31.90
CA PHE A 571 -14.24 2.94 31.29
C PHE A 571 -15.39 3.92 31.09
N ALA A 572 -15.23 5.16 31.54
CA ALA A 572 -16.22 6.20 31.27
C ALA A 572 -15.93 6.87 29.92
N ASN A 573 -16.91 6.92 29.01
CA ASN A 573 -16.78 7.65 27.75
C ASN A 573 -17.05 9.14 27.99
N VAL A 574 -16.11 10.04 27.63
CA VAL A 574 -16.13 11.47 28.03
C VAL A 574 -16.10 12.46 26.85
N THR A 575 -16.77 13.63 27.00
CA THR A 575 -16.83 14.72 26.00
C THR A 575 -16.13 16.02 26.43
N ASN A 576 -16.28 16.47 27.69
CA ASN A 576 -15.52 17.61 28.26
C ASN A 576 -14.38 17.06 29.12
N ILE A 577 -13.15 17.40 28.76
CA ILE A 577 -12.17 16.32 28.71
C ILE A 577 -11.47 16.08 30.04
N VAL A 578 -10.97 17.11 30.71
CA VAL A 578 -10.11 16.91 31.89
C VAL A 578 -10.92 16.76 33.18
N ASP A 579 -11.91 17.62 33.41
CA ASP A 579 -12.65 17.62 34.68
C ASP A 579 -13.61 16.43 34.79
N ILE A 580 -14.21 16.00 33.67
CA ILE A 580 -15.01 14.78 33.64
C ILE A 580 -14.13 13.54 33.78
N ALA A 581 -12.95 13.51 33.15
CA ALA A 581 -12.00 12.41 33.36
C ALA A 581 -11.54 12.33 34.82
N ARG A 582 -11.27 13.47 35.48
CA ARG A 582 -10.99 13.53 36.93
C ARG A 582 -12.17 13.03 37.77
N ALA A 583 -13.39 13.36 37.39
CA ALA A 583 -14.59 12.87 38.06
C ALA A 583 -14.75 11.36 37.91
N ALA A 584 -14.56 10.81 36.71
CA ALA A 584 -14.58 9.37 36.46
C ALA A 584 -13.49 8.65 37.27
N TYR A 585 -12.25 9.16 37.23
CA TYR A 585 -11.14 8.65 38.04
C TYR A 585 -11.47 8.67 39.54
N GLY A 586 -11.91 9.81 40.07
CA GLY A 586 -12.32 9.93 41.48
C GLY A 586 -13.61 9.16 41.84
N GLY A 587 -14.34 8.68 40.83
CA GLY A 587 -15.48 7.79 40.98
C GLY A 587 -15.11 6.30 40.96
N GLY A 588 -13.85 5.97 40.67
CA GLY A 588 -13.34 4.60 40.63
C GLY A 588 -13.37 3.94 39.25
N ALA A 589 -13.49 4.72 38.17
CA ALA A 589 -13.28 4.19 36.81
C ALA A 589 -11.82 3.77 36.62
N ASP A 590 -11.60 2.67 35.88
CA ASP A 590 -10.27 2.13 35.59
C ASP A 590 -9.59 2.86 34.41
N GLY A 591 -10.35 3.68 33.68
CA GLY A 591 -9.88 4.47 32.55
C GLY A 591 -11.01 5.29 31.94
N VAL A 592 -10.72 5.95 30.82
CA VAL A 592 -11.71 6.68 30.03
C VAL A 592 -11.60 6.39 28.54
N THR A 593 -12.73 6.47 27.85
CA THR A 593 -12.75 6.52 26.38
C THR A 593 -12.86 7.98 25.92
N ALA A 594 -11.90 8.43 25.10
CA ALA A 594 -11.80 9.81 24.63
C ALA A 594 -11.67 9.86 23.09
N THR A 595 -12.64 10.37 22.33
CA THR A 595 -13.95 10.93 22.75
C THR A 595 -15.11 10.39 21.91
N ASN A 596 -16.34 10.63 22.36
CA ASN A 596 -17.50 10.45 21.48
C ASN A 596 -17.50 11.48 20.31
N THR A 597 -18.51 11.37 19.45
CA THR A 597 -18.76 12.26 18.32
C THR A 597 -18.95 13.73 18.73
N VAL A 598 -18.65 14.64 17.80
CA VAL A 598 -18.79 16.10 17.99
C VAL A 598 -20.14 16.56 17.45
N SER A 599 -20.91 17.37 18.19
CA SER A 599 -22.23 17.83 17.73
C SER A 599 -22.14 18.64 16.41
N GLY A 600 -23.07 18.42 15.48
CA GLY A 600 -23.11 19.09 14.18
C GLY A 600 -24.48 19.08 13.48
N LEU A 601 -24.56 19.81 12.37
CA LEU A 601 -25.76 20.01 11.55
C LEU A 601 -25.40 20.15 10.06
N ALA A 602 -26.29 19.76 9.14
CA ALA A 602 -26.15 20.04 7.71
C ALA A 602 -27.49 20.47 7.08
N LEU A 603 -27.42 21.45 6.18
CA LEU A 603 -28.56 22.07 5.49
C LEU A 603 -28.33 22.09 3.97
N LYS A 604 -29.43 22.10 3.20
CA LYS A 604 -29.47 22.32 1.76
C LYS A 604 -29.74 23.80 1.44
N ALA A 605 -29.65 24.16 0.16
CA ALA A 605 -29.90 25.52 -0.32
C ALA A 605 -31.33 26.02 -0.09
N ASP A 606 -32.31 25.11 -0.03
CA ASP A 606 -33.72 25.41 0.27
C ASP A 606 -34.02 25.47 1.79
N ALA A 607 -32.98 25.55 2.62
CA ALA A 607 -33.01 25.51 4.08
C ALA A 607 -33.53 24.18 4.69
N THR A 608 -33.86 23.16 3.89
CA THR A 608 -34.19 21.84 4.43
C THR A 608 -32.92 21.12 4.91
N PRO A 609 -32.99 20.34 6.00
CA PRO A 609 -31.82 19.63 6.50
C PRO A 609 -31.49 18.39 5.69
N TRP A 610 -30.26 17.91 5.87
CA TRP A 610 -29.88 16.54 5.56
C TRP A 610 -29.15 15.96 6.77
N PRO A 611 -29.59 14.81 7.34
CA PRO A 611 -30.80 14.06 6.99
C PRO A 611 -32.09 14.84 7.30
N GLY A 612 -33.09 14.72 6.43
CA GLY A 612 -34.45 15.24 6.64
C GLY A 612 -35.44 14.09 6.86
N ILE A 613 -36.10 14.09 8.03
CA ILE A 613 -36.96 13.01 8.52
C ILE A 613 -38.43 13.28 8.24
N GLY A 614 -39.12 12.28 7.69
CA GLY A 614 -40.55 12.29 7.43
C GLY A 614 -40.99 13.37 6.42
N ARG A 615 -42.31 13.54 6.26
CA ARG A 615 -42.88 14.52 5.30
C ARG A 615 -42.50 15.96 5.61
N GLY A 616 -42.27 16.28 6.88
CA GLY A 616 -41.87 17.62 7.32
C GLY A 616 -40.36 17.90 7.19
N ALA A 617 -39.57 16.96 6.67
CA ALA A 617 -38.11 17.09 6.52
C ALA A 617 -37.41 17.61 7.78
N ARG A 618 -37.78 17.09 8.97
CA ARG A 618 -37.24 17.57 10.25
C ARG A 618 -35.86 16.98 10.52
N THR A 619 -35.07 17.62 11.38
CA THR A 619 -33.80 17.05 11.87
C THR A 619 -33.53 17.44 13.31
N THR A 620 -32.47 16.89 13.89
CA THR A 620 -31.90 17.30 15.17
C THR A 620 -30.38 17.38 15.02
N TYR A 621 -29.67 17.96 16.01
CA TYR A 621 -28.22 17.92 16.02
C TYR A 621 -27.73 16.47 16.07
N GLY A 622 -26.76 16.14 15.23
CA GLY A 622 -26.16 14.80 15.16
C GLY A 622 -24.72 14.78 15.62
N GLY A 623 -24.15 13.58 15.72
CA GLY A 623 -22.74 13.35 15.99
C GLY A 623 -21.90 13.26 14.73
N VAL A 624 -20.93 14.17 14.60
CA VAL A 624 -19.86 14.16 13.60
C VAL A 624 -18.74 13.21 14.05
N SER A 625 -18.33 12.32 13.15
CA SER A 625 -17.26 11.33 13.35
C SER A 625 -16.25 11.37 12.20
N GLY A 626 -15.15 10.61 12.30
CA GLY A 626 -14.13 10.50 11.25
C GLY A 626 -12.98 11.49 11.39
N ASN A 627 -12.16 11.60 10.35
CA ASN A 627 -10.89 12.33 10.39
C ASN A 627 -11.07 13.82 10.69
N ALA A 628 -12.21 14.42 10.33
CA ALA A 628 -12.52 15.80 10.64
C ALA A 628 -12.48 16.13 12.14
N ILE A 629 -12.74 15.15 13.01
CA ILE A 629 -12.71 15.33 14.47
C ILE A 629 -11.40 14.85 15.11
N ARG A 630 -10.46 14.30 14.34
CA ARG A 630 -9.17 13.79 14.86
C ARG A 630 -8.40 14.85 15.66
N PRO A 631 -8.28 16.12 15.23
CA PRO A 631 -7.57 17.13 16.03
C PRO A 631 -8.21 17.37 17.41
N ILE A 632 -9.55 17.29 17.49
CA ILE A 632 -10.30 17.43 18.74
C ILE A 632 -10.00 16.23 19.66
N ALA A 633 -10.02 15.02 19.11
CA ALA A 633 -9.72 13.80 19.86
C ALA A 633 -8.25 13.73 20.32
N LEU A 634 -7.27 14.14 19.49
CA LEU A 634 -5.86 14.20 19.90
C LEU A 634 -5.62 15.23 21.02
N CYS A 635 -6.27 16.39 20.91
CA CYS A 635 -6.26 17.39 21.99
C CYS A 635 -6.83 16.78 23.28
N ALA A 636 -7.93 16.04 23.17
CA ALA A 636 -8.56 15.41 24.31
C ALA A 636 -7.66 14.39 25.01
N VAL A 637 -7.16 13.42 24.25
CA VAL A 637 -6.30 12.35 24.75
C VAL A 637 -5.05 12.93 25.42
N SER A 638 -4.37 13.88 24.76
CA SER A 638 -3.16 14.49 25.31
C SER A 638 -3.42 15.35 26.55
N ALA A 639 -4.56 16.04 26.62
CA ALA A 639 -4.94 16.81 27.80
C ALA A 639 -5.24 15.91 29.01
N ILE A 640 -5.96 14.79 28.81
CA ILE A 640 -6.20 13.80 29.88
C ILE A 640 -4.88 13.20 30.33
N ALA A 641 -4.07 12.70 29.40
CA ALA A 641 -2.82 12.01 29.72
C ALA A 641 -1.84 12.89 30.51
N LYS A 642 -1.85 14.21 30.27
CA LYS A 642 -1.09 15.18 31.07
C LYS A 642 -1.69 15.43 32.46
N ALA A 643 -3.01 15.56 32.54
CA ALA A 643 -3.69 15.89 33.78
C ALA A 643 -3.78 14.70 34.73
N LEU A 644 -3.78 13.47 34.19
CA LEU A 644 -3.87 12.21 34.90
C LEU A 644 -2.83 11.21 34.35
N PRO A 645 -1.53 11.41 34.63
CA PRO A 645 -0.47 10.53 34.14
C PRO A 645 -0.70 9.08 34.55
N GLY A 646 -0.61 8.15 33.60
CA GLY A 646 -0.81 6.73 33.81
C GLY A 646 -2.27 6.28 33.91
N PHE A 647 -3.24 7.22 33.87
CA PHE A 647 -4.65 6.86 33.79
C PHE A 647 -4.98 6.29 32.39
N PRO A 648 -5.50 5.06 32.28
CA PRO A 648 -5.75 4.41 31.00
C PRO A 648 -6.73 5.17 30.10
N ILE A 649 -6.36 5.30 28.82
CA ILE A 649 -7.17 6.00 27.80
C ILE A 649 -7.39 5.08 26.60
N LEU A 650 -8.65 4.88 26.25
CA LEU A 650 -9.09 4.28 24.99
C LEU A 650 -9.38 5.43 24.01
N ALA A 651 -8.54 5.60 23.00
CA ALA A 651 -8.72 6.68 22.03
C ALA A 651 -9.77 6.33 20.97
N THR A 652 -10.56 7.32 20.56
CA THR A 652 -11.47 7.23 19.42
C THR A 652 -11.69 8.62 18.82
N GLY A 653 -11.80 8.70 17.50
CA GLY A 653 -11.97 9.95 16.77
C GLY A 653 -11.02 10.06 15.58
N GLY A 654 -11.47 9.54 14.43
CA GLY A 654 -10.72 9.68 13.18
C GLY A 654 -9.44 8.85 13.09
N ILE A 655 -9.35 7.73 13.81
CA ILE A 655 -8.30 6.73 13.61
C ILE A 655 -8.64 5.94 12.34
N ASP A 656 -7.74 5.94 11.38
CA ASP A 656 -7.96 5.38 10.04
C ASP A 656 -6.73 4.69 9.42
N SER A 657 -5.61 4.65 10.14
CA SER A 657 -4.36 4.03 9.72
C SER A 657 -3.50 3.65 10.93
N ALA A 658 -2.46 2.85 10.71
CA ALA A 658 -1.44 2.60 11.73
C ALA A 658 -0.72 3.89 12.18
N GLU A 659 -0.48 4.82 11.26
CA GLU A 659 0.17 6.10 11.53
C GLU A 659 -0.70 6.98 12.44
N SER A 660 -1.99 7.14 12.11
CA SER A 660 -2.90 7.90 12.96
C SER A 660 -3.11 7.20 14.30
N GLY A 661 -3.14 5.87 14.33
CA GLY A 661 -3.11 5.10 15.57
C GLY A 661 -1.87 5.39 16.44
N LEU A 662 -0.67 5.40 15.85
CA LEU A 662 0.57 5.72 16.55
C LEU A 662 0.58 7.15 17.10
N GLN A 663 -0.05 8.11 16.42
CA GLN A 663 -0.22 9.47 16.94
C GLN A 663 -1.00 9.47 18.26
N PHE A 664 -2.08 8.68 18.37
CA PHE A 664 -2.85 8.56 19.61
C PHE A 664 -2.08 7.84 20.72
N LEU A 665 -1.29 6.81 20.39
CA LEU A 665 -0.40 6.18 21.36
C LEU A 665 0.62 7.19 21.89
N HIS A 666 1.31 7.93 21.01
CA HIS A 666 2.22 9.00 21.39
C HIS A 666 1.53 10.12 22.21
N ALA A 667 0.24 10.38 21.97
CA ALA A 667 -0.56 11.34 22.74
C ALA A 667 -0.98 10.83 24.12
N GLY A 668 -0.83 9.54 24.43
CA GLY A 668 -1.08 8.95 25.74
C GLY A 668 -2.17 7.88 25.79
N ALA A 669 -2.77 7.51 24.67
CA ALA A 669 -3.70 6.38 24.62
C ALA A 669 -2.98 5.03 24.73
N SER A 670 -3.69 4.02 25.21
CA SER A 670 -3.21 2.63 25.25
C SER A 670 -3.81 1.81 24.13
N VAL A 671 -5.13 1.91 23.91
CA VAL A 671 -5.85 1.23 22.83
C VAL A 671 -6.65 2.20 21.97
N LEU A 672 -7.03 1.75 20.78
CA LEU A 672 -7.48 2.55 19.65
C LEU A 672 -8.80 1.99 19.11
N GLN A 673 -9.91 2.68 19.36
CA GLN A 673 -11.21 2.30 18.81
C GLN A 673 -11.47 2.95 17.44
N VAL A 674 -12.05 2.18 16.52
CA VAL A 674 -12.29 2.57 15.13
C VAL A 674 -13.76 2.41 14.76
N CYS A 675 -14.30 3.39 14.02
CA CYS A 675 -15.64 3.35 13.44
C CYS A 675 -15.64 3.81 11.98
N SER A 676 -15.41 5.11 11.76
CA SER A 676 -15.62 5.74 10.44
C SER A 676 -14.72 5.18 9.34
N ALA A 677 -13.53 4.69 9.68
CA ALA A 677 -12.65 4.04 8.70
C ALA A 677 -13.23 2.70 8.21
N VAL A 678 -13.85 1.92 9.10
CA VAL A 678 -14.59 0.70 8.73
C VAL A 678 -15.87 1.06 7.94
N GLN A 679 -16.57 2.14 8.29
CA GLN A 679 -17.71 2.61 7.49
C GLN A 679 -17.32 3.07 6.07
N ASN A 680 -16.13 3.65 5.92
CA ASN A 680 -15.56 4.01 4.62
C ASN A 680 -15.08 2.78 3.82
N GLN A 681 -14.88 1.64 4.49
CA GLN A 681 -14.28 0.45 3.92
C GLN A 681 -14.97 -0.82 4.45
N ASP A 682 -14.25 -1.67 5.17
CA ASP A 682 -14.72 -2.94 5.73
C ASP A 682 -13.73 -3.43 6.81
N PHE A 683 -13.98 -4.61 7.38
CA PHE A 683 -13.19 -5.13 8.50
C PHE A 683 -11.74 -5.49 8.15
N THR A 684 -11.37 -5.65 6.87
CA THR A 684 -10.01 -6.05 6.46
C THR A 684 -8.94 -4.99 6.73
N VAL A 685 -9.34 -3.74 7.01
CA VAL A 685 -8.39 -2.66 7.35
C VAL A 685 -7.54 -2.96 8.60
N ILE A 686 -7.94 -3.91 9.43
CA ILE A 686 -7.12 -4.38 10.56
C ILE A 686 -5.79 -5.00 10.14
N GLU A 687 -5.74 -5.64 8.98
CA GLU A 687 -4.51 -6.22 8.44
C GLU A 687 -3.50 -5.11 8.13
N ASP A 688 -3.97 -4.02 7.51
CA ASP A 688 -3.20 -2.80 7.26
C ASP A 688 -2.73 -2.17 8.57
N TYR A 689 -3.62 -2.00 9.54
CA TYR A 689 -3.29 -1.32 10.80
C TYR A 689 -2.26 -2.09 11.60
N SER A 690 -2.40 -3.41 11.65
CA SER A 690 -1.47 -4.28 12.36
C SER A 690 -0.10 -4.30 11.68
N LEU A 691 -0.06 -4.50 10.35
CA LEU A 691 1.20 -4.54 9.61
C LEU A 691 1.89 -3.16 9.60
N GLY A 692 1.14 -2.09 9.40
CA GLY A 692 1.66 -0.72 9.42
C GLY A 692 2.22 -0.35 10.78
N LEU A 693 1.59 -0.76 11.89
CA LEU A 693 2.10 -0.49 13.23
C LEU A 693 3.39 -1.27 13.50
N LYS A 694 3.43 -2.55 13.10
CA LYS A 694 4.65 -3.36 13.14
C LYS A 694 5.78 -2.69 12.36
N ALA A 695 5.51 -2.22 11.14
CA ALA A 695 6.50 -1.54 10.32
C ALA A 695 7.01 -0.24 10.98
N LEU A 696 6.10 0.61 11.49
CA LEU A 696 6.47 1.85 12.16
C LEU A 696 7.33 1.63 13.42
N LEU A 697 7.07 0.57 14.18
CA LEU A 697 7.90 0.20 15.34
C LEU A 697 9.24 -0.40 14.91
N TYR A 698 9.24 -1.26 13.89
CA TYR A 698 10.45 -1.88 13.35
C TYR A 698 11.44 -0.85 12.80
N LEU A 699 10.96 0.09 11.96
CA LEU A 699 11.82 1.09 11.31
C LEU A 699 12.49 2.04 12.31
N LYS A 700 11.88 2.27 13.49
CA LYS A 700 12.50 3.04 14.58
C LYS A 700 13.73 2.36 15.19
N SER A 701 13.93 1.08 14.92
CA SER A 701 15.12 0.35 15.37
C SER A 701 16.28 0.41 14.36
N ILE A 702 16.03 0.89 13.13
CA ILE A 702 17.03 0.93 12.05
C ILE A 702 17.67 2.32 11.98
N GLU A 703 18.93 2.40 12.36
CA GLU A 703 19.66 3.67 12.48
C GLU A 703 19.78 4.41 11.14
N GLU A 704 20.02 3.68 10.06
CA GLU A 704 20.18 4.23 8.72
C GLU A 704 18.90 4.85 8.15
N LEU A 705 17.73 4.53 8.72
CA LEU A 705 16.43 5.04 8.31
C LEU A 705 15.87 6.08 9.27
N HIS A 706 16.64 6.56 10.25
CA HIS A 706 16.19 7.57 11.22
C HIS A 706 15.75 8.90 10.60
N ASN A 707 16.21 9.22 9.38
CA ASN A 707 15.79 10.41 8.64
C ASN A 707 14.48 10.22 7.85
N TRP A 708 13.88 9.02 7.87
CA TRP A 708 12.54 8.77 7.33
C TRP A 708 11.48 9.28 8.29
N ASP A 709 10.36 9.74 7.72
CA ASP A 709 9.16 10.03 8.50
C ASP A 709 8.25 8.80 8.49
N GLY A 710 8.41 7.94 9.51
CA GLY A 710 7.73 6.65 9.58
C GLY A 710 8.12 5.74 8.41
N GLN A 711 7.17 5.45 7.52
CA GLN A 711 7.41 4.64 6.30
C GLN A 711 7.74 5.49 5.06
N SER A 712 7.79 6.81 5.20
CA SER A 712 8.07 7.73 4.08
C SER A 712 9.56 8.03 3.98
N PRO A 713 10.24 7.66 2.88
CA PRO A 713 11.62 8.08 2.65
C PRO A 713 11.71 9.60 2.51
N PRO A 714 12.87 10.21 2.79
CA PRO A 714 13.10 11.63 2.53
C PRO A 714 12.73 11.99 1.10
N THR A 715 11.93 13.05 0.94
CA THR A 715 11.50 13.53 -0.38
C THR A 715 12.71 14.03 -1.16
N ILE A 716 13.00 13.37 -2.27
CA ILE A 716 14.03 13.78 -3.23
C ILE A 716 13.51 14.92 -4.12
N ARG A 717 14.43 15.70 -4.70
CA ARG A 717 14.08 16.62 -5.79
C ARG A 717 13.50 15.84 -6.95
N HIS A 718 12.25 16.14 -7.31
CA HIS A 718 11.56 15.40 -8.35
C HIS A 718 10.67 16.28 -9.22
N GLN A 719 10.45 15.84 -10.45
CA GLN A 719 9.38 16.32 -11.33
C GLN A 719 8.53 15.12 -11.75
N LYS A 720 7.22 15.20 -11.49
CA LYS A 720 6.27 14.09 -11.73
C LYS A 720 6.69 12.77 -11.07
N GLY A 721 7.30 12.85 -9.88
CA GLY A 721 7.82 11.71 -9.13
C GLY A 721 9.14 11.13 -9.65
N LYS A 722 9.72 11.68 -10.72
CA LYS A 722 11.03 11.26 -11.24
C LYS A 722 12.14 12.15 -10.69
N PRO A 723 13.31 11.60 -10.32
CA PRO A 723 14.44 12.41 -9.85
C PRO A 723 14.83 13.49 -10.87
N VAL A 724 15.11 14.71 -10.38
CA VAL A 724 15.69 15.78 -11.21
C VAL A 724 17.17 15.51 -11.46
N PRO A 725 17.70 15.60 -12.69
CA PRO A 725 19.12 15.39 -12.97
C PRO A 725 19.99 16.51 -12.39
N CYS A 726 21.09 16.18 -11.71
CA CYS A 726 22.11 17.16 -11.32
C CYS A 726 23.13 17.27 -12.47
N VAL A 727 22.95 18.24 -13.37
CA VAL A 727 23.76 18.35 -14.60
C VAL A 727 25.22 18.69 -14.30
N GLU A 728 25.52 19.48 -13.26
CA GLU A 728 26.90 19.77 -12.84
C GLU A 728 27.65 18.52 -12.33
N GLU A 729 26.94 17.54 -11.75
CA GLU A 729 27.52 16.25 -11.34
C GLU A 729 27.71 15.27 -12.51
N LEU A 730 27.03 15.49 -13.64
CA LEU A 730 27.07 14.65 -14.84
C LEU A 730 28.16 15.07 -15.84
N VAL A 731 28.66 16.32 -15.78
CA VAL A 731 29.74 16.80 -16.63
C VAL A 731 31.10 16.38 -16.06
N GLY A 732 31.73 15.38 -16.68
CA GLY A 732 33.11 14.97 -16.34
C GLY A 732 33.24 13.91 -15.23
N LYS A 733 32.15 13.41 -14.66
CA LYS A 733 32.14 12.23 -13.77
C LYS A 733 31.07 11.23 -14.22
N VAL A 734 31.51 10.04 -14.60
CA VAL A 734 30.62 8.88 -14.80
C VAL A 734 30.52 8.14 -13.47
N SER A 735 29.64 8.57 -12.59
CA SER A 735 29.08 7.68 -11.58
C SER A 735 27.73 8.19 -11.10
N ILE A 736 26.69 7.38 -11.29
CA ILE A 736 25.47 7.49 -10.50
C ILE A 736 25.66 6.57 -9.30
N SER A 737 25.36 7.12 -8.12
CA SER A 737 25.10 6.47 -6.85
C SER A 737 24.83 4.97 -6.98
N MET A 738 25.84 4.14 -6.71
CA MET A 738 25.58 2.79 -6.23
C MET A 738 24.80 2.96 -4.93
N ALA A 739 23.56 2.46 -4.89
CA ALA A 739 22.95 2.11 -3.62
C ALA A 739 23.96 1.20 -2.92
N SER A 740 24.64 1.75 -1.91
CA SER A 740 25.47 0.98 -1.02
C SER A 740 24.57 -0.11 -0.49
N HIS A 741 24.87 -1.37 -0.83
CA HIS A 741 24.23 -2.51 -0.20
C HIS A 741 24.38 -2.30 1.30
N PHE A 742 23.27 -2.05 1.99
CA PHE A 742 23.26 -1.96 3.44
C PHE A 742 23.87 -3.27 3.95
N LYS A 743 24.97 -3.16 4.70
CA LYS A 743 25.59 -4.33 5.32
C LYS A 743 24.52 -5.00 6.18
N LYS A 744 24.35 -6.31 6.03
CA LYS A 744 23.55 -7.13 6.95
C LYS A 744 24.04 -6.85 8.38
N GLN A 745 23.28 -6.03 9.12
CA GLN A 745 23.60 -5.75 10.51
C GLN A 745 23.02 -6.90 11.35
N ASN A 746 23.93 -7.73 11.85
CA ASN A 746 23.67 -8.62 12.97
C ASN A 746 23.86 -7.79 14.26
N SER A 747 22.88 -6.99 14.64
CA SER A 747 22.81 -6.44 16.00
C SER A 747 21.57 -6.99 16.68
N LEU A 748 21.71 -7.37 17.95
CA LEU A 748 20.61 -7.73 18.84
C LEU A 748 19.63 -6.54 18.92
N TRP A 749 18.58 -6.58 18.10
CA TRP A 749 17.50 -5.60 18.10
C TRP A 749 16.76 -5.69 19.44
N ARG A 750 16.48 -4.54 20.06
CA ARG A 750 15.51 -4.48 21.15
C ARG A 750 14.18 -4.09 20.53
N ASP A 751 13.26 -5.05 20.45
CA ASP A 751 11.91 -4.80 19.93
C ASP A 751 11.26 -3.67 20.74
N GLN A 752 11.01 -2.51 20.11
CA GLN A 752 10.15 -1.50 20.71
C GLN A 752 8.74 -2.09 20.75
N VAL A 753 8.18 -2.19 21.95
CA VAL A 753 6.79 -2.62 22.14
C VAL A 753 5.87 -1.41 22.20
N VAL A 754 4.57 -1.64 22.04
CA VAL A 754 3.55 -0.57 22.12
C VAL A 754 3.69 0.25 23.40
N LEU A 755 4.01 -0.38 24.53
CA LEU A 755 4.20 0.30 25.81
C LEU A 755 5.32 1.35 25.77
N ASP A 756 6.38 1.13 24.99
CA ASP A 756 7.53 2.02 24.96
C ASP A 756 7.20 3.37 24.31
N VAL A 757 6.19 3.43 23.44
CA VAL A 757 5.84 4.63 22.66
C VAL A 757 4.73 5.46 23.29
N ILE A 758 3.98 4.92 24.26
CA ILE A 758 2.86 5.64 24.88
C ILE A 758 3.34 6.97 25.49
N ALA A 759 2.57 8.04 25.26
CA ALA A 759 2.78 9.37 25.83
C ALA A 759 4.11 10.09 25.43
N ARG A 760 4.89 9.56 24.48
CA ARG A 760 6.16 10.19 24.06
C ARG A 760 6.02 11.62 23.52
N ALA A 761 4.86 11.98 22.95
CA ALA A 761 4.64 13.33 22.42
C ALA A 761 4.33 14.37 23.50
N LEU A 762 3.96 13.96 24.72
CA LEU A 762 3.50 14.90 25.77
C LEU A 762 4.56 15.94 26.16
N LYS A 763 5.85 15.56 26.10
CA LYS A 763 6.98 16.45 26.40
C LYS A 763 7.10 17.64 25.45
N HIS A 764 6.52 17.55 24.25
CA HIS A 764 6.55 18.59 23.23
C HIS A 764 5.34 19.53 23.29
N ILE A 765 4.34 19.21 24.11
CA ILE A 765 3.11 19.99 24.20
C ILE A 765 3.22 20.87 25.45
N GLY A 766 2.91 22.16 25.36
CA GLY A 766 3.02 23.09 26.48
C GLY A 766 2.13 24.32 26.32
N VAL A 767 2.22 25.24 27.29
CA VAL A 767 1.60 26.56 27.19
C VAL A 767 2.40 27.44 26.22
N TYR A 768 1.71 28.38 25.57
CA TYR A 768 2.32 29.25 24.55
C TYR A 768 3.56 30.01 25.06
N GLN A 769 3.55 30.46 26.32
CA GLN A 769 4.68 31.22 26.89
C GLN A 769 5.98 30.42 26.99
N LYS A 770 5.93 29.08 26.86
CA LYS A 770 7.12 28.22 26.86
C LYS A 770 7.67 27.95 25.46
N LEU A 771 7.02 28.45 24.41
CA LEU A 771 7.51 28.34 23.04
C LEU A 771 8.56 29.42 22.79
N ASP A 772 9.69 29.03 22.21
CA ASP A 772 10.77 29.96 21.88
C ASP A 772 10.32 30.92 20.77
N ASN A 773 10.25 32.21 21.07
CA ASN A 773 9.90 33.25 20.10
C ASN A 773 11.13 33.92 19.47
N THR A 774 12.33 33.47 19.80
CA THR A 774 13.63 33.92 19.27
C THR A 774 14.14 33.00 18.17
N GLU A 775 13.88 31.68 18.27
CA GLU A 775 14.20 30.68 17.24
C GLU A 775 13.19 30.69 16.07
N GLN A 776 13.15 31.80 15.34
CA GLN A 776 12.23 31.99 14.21
C GLN A 776 12.69 31.25 12.95
N VAL A 777 11.75 30.95 12.06
CA VAL A 777 11.99 30.29 10.77
C VAL A 777 11.61 31.17 9.58
N LYS A 778 12.11 30.83 8.40
CA LYS A 778 11.75 31.42 7.09
C LYS A 778 11.40 30.29 6.12
N ALA A 779 10.45 30.54 5.22
CA ALA A 779 10.18 29.59 4.14
C ALA A 779 11.34 29.59 3.13
N LEU A 780 11.64 28.41 2.58
CA LEU A 780 12.58 28.20 1.49
C LEU A 780 11.88 27.35 0.43
N VAL A 781 11.87 27.81 -0.83
CA VAL A 781 11.30 27.07 -1.97
C VAL A 781 12.43 26.41 -2.74
N ASP A 782 12.25 25.15 -3.10
CA ASP A 782 13.10 24.46 -4.06
C ASP A 782 12.59 24.69 -5.50
N PRO A 783 13.30 25.48 -6.33
CA PRO A 783 12.83 25.81 -7.68
C PRO A 783 12.72 24.58 -8.60
N GLU A 784 13.53 23.55 -8.37
CA GLU A 784 13.52 22.33 -9.19
C GLU A 784 12.29 21.44 -8.93
N MET A 785 11.68 21.57 -7.74
CA MET A 785 10.43 20.90 -7.39
C MET A 785 9.19 21.75 -7.67
N CYS A 786 9.39 23.04 -7.97
CA CYS A 786 8.29 23.95 -8.25
C CYS A 786 7.56 23.53 -9.53
N ILE A 787 6.24 23.71 -9.54
CA ILE A 787 5.38 23.53 -10.73
C ILE A 787 4.70 24.83 -11.15
N ASN A 788 5.27 25.96 -10.72
CA ASN A 788 4.92 27.32 -11.19
C ASN A 788 3.45 27.72 -10.96
N TYR A 789 2.79 27.12 -9.97
CA TYR A 789 1.34 27.31 -9.74
C TYR A 789 0.98 28.65 -9.05
N GLY A 790 1.94 29.31 -8.37
CA GLY A 790 1.72 30.62 -7.73
C GLY A 790 0.86 30.62 -6.44
N LYS A 791 0.43 29.47 -5.93
CA LYS A 791 -0.40 29.37 -4.70
C LYS A 791 0.28 29.97 -3.47
N CYS A 792 1.57 29.70 -3.29
CA CYS A 792 2.38 30.27 -2.22
C CYS A 792 2.37 31.81 -2.26
N PHE A 793 2.54 32.39 -3.45
CA PHE A 793 2.47 33.84 -3.67
C PHE A 793 1.10 34.42 -3.30
N MET A 794 0.02 33.86 -3.86
CA MET A 794 -1.35 34.33 -3.57
C MET A 794 -1.67 34.26 -2.07
N THR A 795 -1.37 33.13 -1.41
CA THR A 795 -1.61 32.97 0.02
C THR A 795 -0.77 33.93 0.86
N CYS A 796 0.47 34.22 0.47
CA CYS A 796 1.29 35.19 1.19
C CYS A 796 0.80 36.63 0.98
N ASN A 797 0.22 36.95 -0.19
CA ASN A 797 -0.29 38.28 -0.48
C ASN A 797 -1.59 38.56 0.24
N ASP A 798 -2.56 37.65 0.12
CA ASP A 798 -3.93 37.94 0.56
C ASP A 798 -4.23 37.37 1.95
N SER A 799 -3.30 36.60 2.51
CA SER A 799 -3.43 35.99 3.85
C SER A 799 -2.13 36.00 4.65
N GLY A 800 -1.15 36.81 4.25
CA GLY A 800 0.16 36.85 4.87
C GLY A 800 0.80 38.25 4.88
N TYR A 801 2.04 38.31 4.41
CA TYR A 801 2.94 39.44 4.60
C TYR A 801 3.54 39.99 3.29
N GLN A 802 2.96 39.61 2.14
CA GLN A 802 3.40 40.03 0.81
C GLN A 802 4.92 39.78 0.63
N ALA A 803 5.39 38.66 1.17
CA ALA A 803 6.81 38.35 1.33
C ALA A 803 7.33 37.39 0.26
N ILE A 804 6.60 37.22 -0.83
CA ILE A 804 6.98 36.36 -1.96
C ILE A 804 6.91 37.22 -3.21
N LYS A 805 8.00 37.25 -3.99
CA LYS A 805 7.96 37.75 -5.37
C LYS A 805 7.64 36.59 -6.29
N PHE A 806 6.81 36.82 -7.29
CA PHE A 806 6.49 35.85 -8.31
C PHE A 806 6.98 36.39 -9.66
N ASP A 807 7.95 35.71 -10.24
CA ASP A 807 8.59 36.17 -11.47
C ASP A 807 7.60 36.11 -12.65
N PRO A 808 7.44 37.18 -13.44
CA PRO A 808 6.41 37.25 -14.49
C PRO A 808 6.71 36.39 -15.72
N GLU A 809 7.97 36.00 -15.93
CA GLU A 809 8.39 35.24 -17.12
C GLU A 809 8.50 33.73 -16.79
N THR A 810 9.20 33.42 -15.71
CA THR A 810 9.46 32.04 -15.27
C THR A 810 8.38 31.49 -14.35
N HIS A 811 7.54 32.36 -13.76
CA HIS A 811 6.55 31.98 -12.76
C HIS A 811 7.18 31.24 -11.55
N LEU A 812 8.43 31.55 -11.22
CA LEU A 812 9.10 31.02 -10.04
C LEU A 812 8.91 31.95 -8.83
N PRO A 813 8.53 31.41 -7.66
CA PRO A 813 8.40 32.21 -6.44
C PRO A 813 9.76 32.39 -5.74
N VAL A 814 10.02 33.59 -5.23
CA VAL A 814 11.22 33.95 -4.46
C VAL A 814 10.81 34.49 -3.10
N ILE A 815 11.30 33.86 -2.01
CA ILE A 815 10.96 34.27 -0.64
C ILE A 815 11.84 35.45 -0.19
N MET A 816 11.18 36.58 0.09
CA MET A 816 11.82 37.81 0.55
C MET A 816 12.14 37.77 2.05
N ASP A 817 13.08 38.59 2.51
CA ASP A 817 13.47 38.68 3.94
C ASP A 817 12.38 39.19 4.88
N SER A 818 11.36 39.83 4.31
CA SER A 818 10.13 40.21 4.99
C SER A 818 9.26 39.03 5.43
N CYS A 819 9.62 37.79 5.06
CA CYS A 819 8.95 36.57 5.49
C CYS A 819 9.04 36.39 7.01
N THR A 820 7.91 36.02 7.61
CA THR A 820 7.75 35.90 9.07
C THR A 820 7.71 34.46 9.57
N GLY A 821 7.85 33.47 8.68
CA GLY A 821 7.80 32.07 9.08
C GLY A 821 6.40 31.52 9.37
N CYS A 822 5.32 32.20 8.98
CA CYS A 822 3.95 31.78 9.30
C CYS A 822 3.51 30.42 8.70
N THR A 823 4.32 29.83 7.81
CA THR A 823 4.14 28.48 7.24
C THR A 823 2.96 28.30 6.27
N LEU A 824 2.05 29.27 6.12
CA LEU A 824 0.90 29.15 5.21
C LEU A 824 1.26 28.77 3.76
N CYS A 825 2.36 29.31 3.22
CA CYS A 825 2.81 28.98 1.87
C CYS A 825 3.18 27.50 1.72
N LEU A 826 3.79 26.89 2.74
CA LEU A 826 4.10 25.47 2.79
C LEU A 826 2.81 24.65 2.86
N SER A 827 1.88 25.05 3.74
CA SER A 827 0.61 24.33 3.97
C SER A 827 -0.30 24.24 2.74
N VAL A 828 -0.19 25.17 1.78
CA VAL A 828 -0.98 25.17 0.54
C VAL A 828 -0.22 24.65 -0.68
N CYS A 829 1.06 24.30 -0.52
CA CYS A 829 1.88 23.84 -1.63
C CYS A 829 1.43 22.44 -2.08
N PRO A 830 1.13 22.22 -3.38
CA PRO A 830 0.66 20.92 -3.85
C PRO A 830 1.77 19.87 -3.98
N ILE A 831 3.04 20.27 -3.84
CA ILE A 831 4.20 19.39 -3.92
C ILE A 831 4.79 19.26 -2.52
N ILE A 832 4.73 18.04 -1.97
CA ILE A 832 5.29 17.69 -0.67
C ILE A 832 6.77 18.10 -0.64
N ASP A 833 7.18 18.76 0.44
CA ASP A 833 8.55 19.23 0.70
C ASP A 833 9.19 20.18 -0.33
N CYS A 834 8.44 20.66 -1.33
CA CYS A 834 8.90 21.71 -2.25
C CYS A 834 9.18 23.03 -1.49
N ILE A 835 8.42 23.29 -0.43
CA ILE A 835 8.67 24.39 0.50
C ILE A 835 9.05 23.81 1.85
N LYS A 836 10.15 24.27 2.44
CA LYS A 836 10.61 23.88 3.77
C LYS A 836 10.71 25.11 4.67
N MET A 837 10.59 24.89 5.98
CA MET A 837 10.87 25.92 6.97
C MET A 837 12.32 25.76 7.44
N VAL A 838 13.13 26.79 7.29
CA VAL A 838 14.54 26.80 7.69
C VAL A 838 14.77 27.86 8.76
N THR A 839 15.74 27.63 9.65
CA THR A 839 16.10 28.61 10.69
C THR A 839 16.42 29.97 10.07
N ARG A 840 15.84 31.03 10.64
CA ARG A 840 16.08 32.39 10.17
C ARG A 840 17.51 32.81 10.56
N THR A 841 18.29 33.23 9.57
CA THR A 841 19.68 33.70 9.77
C THR A 841 19.78 35.18 10.12
N THR A 842 18.70 35.94 9.92
CA THR A 842 18.62 37.37 10.24
C THR A 842 17.76 37.60 11.48
N PRO A 843 18.03 38.63 12.31
CA PRO A 843 17.19 38.94 13.45
C PRO A 843 15.72 39.10 13.05
N TYR A 844 14.81 38.51 13.82
CA TYR A 844 13.38 38.70 13.62
C TYR A 844 12.92 39.97 14.34
N VAL A 845 12.35 40.90 13.58
CA VAL A 845 11.72 42.11 14.11
C VAL A 845 10.24 42.08 13.76
N PRO A 846 9.34 41.92 14.74
CA PRO A 846 7.91 41.94 14.50
C PRO A 846 7.49 43.27 13.85
N LYS A 847 6.74 43.20 12.75
CA LYS A 847 6.18 44.39 12.10
C LYS A 847 5.03 44.94 12.94
N ARG A 848 5.25 46.06 13.62
CA ARG A 848 4.24 46.71 14.49
C ARG A 848 3.33 47.70 13.76
N GLY A 849 3.57 47.95 12.47
CA GLY A 849 2.84 48.93 11.65
C GLY A 849 3.25 50.37 11.95
N LEU A 850 3.26 50.76 13.23
CA LEU A 850 3.74 52.04 13.74
C LEU A 850 4.89 51.84 14.73
N PRO A 851 5.75 52.86 14.94
CA PRO A 851 6.75 52.83 16.01
C PRO A 851 6.09 52.64 17.38
N VAL A 852 6.65 51.76 18.20
CA VAL A 852 6.22 51.60 19.59
C VAL A 852 6.95 52.67 20.41
N ASN A 853 6.23 53.72 20.82
CA ASN A 853 6.79 54.67 21.79
C ASN A 853 7.00 53.92 23.12
N PRO A 854 8.14 54.13 23.79
CA PRO A 854 8.33 53.57 25.13
C PRO A 854 7.19 54.08 26.03
N VAL A 855 6.47 53.15 26.65
CA VAL A 855 5.49 53.48 27.69
C VAL A 855 6.28 54.15 28.82
N CYS A 856 6.00 55.42 29.11
CA CYS A 856 6.57 56.13 30.26
C CYS A 856 6.15 55.48 31.58
#